data_AF-A0A957NPI5-F1
#
_entry.id   AF-A0A957NPI5-F1
#
_cell.length_a   1.000
_cell.length_b   1.000
_cell.length_c   1.000
_cell.angle_alpha   90.00
_cell.angle_beta   90.00
_cell.angle_gamma   90.00
#
_symmetry.space_group_name_H-M   'P 1'
#
loop_
_entity.id
_entity.type
_entity.pdbx_description
1 polymer ?
#
loop_
_entity_poly.entity_id
_entity_poly.type
_entity_poly.pdbx_seq_one_letter_code
_entity_poly.pdbx_strand_id
1 'polypeptide(L)'
;LHTYRGVFGSHVANVLRRLQRICAFYGSQPQFICTSATIANPQQLAQRLLEQPVQLINRSGAPSGEKHVILYNPPIYDAERGLRRSATLEAQELAARAVLGGAQTILFGRSRLTTEVLLTYLRERLARTPGAATQPLTTESIRGYRGGYLPNERRAIEAGLRSGAVRAVVATNALELGIDIGDLQAVIVCGYPGSIAATWQQIGRAGRTIDTSLAIVVATSGVLDQFIMQHPEFIFAQSPEQAIIHPDNLMLLVDQVRCAAFEQPFVADEAFGHSLYTGAVLDLLCEQGDVQRLGQADSARYFWNGDSYPAHHVSLRSAGNETVLIHAAADGRAPIIIGEIDQQSAPFLLHEGAIYIHEGRSHLVEQLDLAQNIARVNEVEVDYYTEATTETAIDLLEEHAHSIQQGAAVGYGELLVRSQVMSYRRIKRFTHETLGVTPLDYPPRQWETSGYWLSVLPQTQEMLMRAGQWMDAPNDYGPNWQTQRSRVRARDGYRCTQCGAPEASDRQHDVHHLIPFRTFGYMAGLNENYIQANRLDNLVLVCRNCHRRLESAVRTRGALDGLAYTLHNLAPLHLMCDRQDIDVAVERSRPPDLADESSAQQADASTLDELPTIYIYERATAGLGFSQRLYELHTDLLTQARVLIQACSCAIGCPSCVGPVLENEQAQLETKQLTLALVNALLGEAVAVPVKPRVGLAEDINF
;
A
#
# COMPACT_ATOMS: atom_id res chain seq x y z
N LEU A 1 22.20 2.26 0.49
CA LEU A 1 21.94 2.06 1.93
C LEU A 1 20.44 2.06 2.27
N HIS A 2 19.71 3.17 2.15
CA HIS A 2 18.26 3.28 2.50
C HIS A 2 17.31 2.21 1.92
N THR A 3 17.72 1.51 0.85
CA THR A 3 16.98 0.39 0.26
C THR A 3 17.07 -0.89 1.10
N TYR A 4 18.13 -1.03 1.91
CA TYR A 4 18.38 -2.17 2.78
C TYR A 4 17.73 -1.92 4.15
N ARG A 5 16.40 -2.03 4.19
CA ARG A 5 15.60 -1.85 5.40
C ARG A 5 14.57 -2.99 5.50
N GLY A 6 13.93 -3.10 6.66
CA GLY A 6 13.01 -4.20 6.96
C GLY A 6 13.68 -5.56 6.89
N VAL A 7 12.90 -6.58 6.55
CA VAL A 7 13.36 -7.97 6.37
C VAL A 7 14.49 -8.06 5.36
N PHE A 8 14.38 -7.36 4.23
CA PHE A 8 15.45 -7.33 3.21
C PHE A 8 16.75 -6.74 3.77
N GLY A 9 16.65 -5.66 4.55
CA GLY A 9 17.80 -5.07 5.23
C GLY A 9 18.44 -6.00 6.26
N SER A 10 17.64 -6.75 7.02
CA SER A 10 18.11 -7.77 7.97
C SER A 10 18.86 -8.90 7.27
N HIS A 11 18.37 -9.38 6.12
CA HIS A 11 19.12 -10.32 5.28
C HIS A 11 20.46 -9.74 4.83
N VAL A 12 20.46 -8.51 4.31
CA VAL A 12 21.68 -7.86 3.83
C VAL A 12 22.69 -7.65 4.97
N ALA A 13 22.26 -7.32 6.19
CA ALA A 13 23.14 -7.26 7.35
C ALA A 13 23.90 -8.57 7.57
N ASN A 14 23.19 -9.71 7.54
CA ASN A 14 23.80 -11.03 7.69
C ASN A 14 24.70 -11.43 6.51
N VAL A 15 24.35 -11.03 5.29
CA VAL A 15 25.25 -11.18 4.13
C VAL A 15 26.54 -10.38 4.33
N LEU A 16 26.47 -9.19 4.93
CA LEU A 16 27.64 -8.38 5.26
C LEU A 16 28.47 -9.02 6.39
N ARG A 17 27.84 -9.61 7.40
CA ARG A 17 28.53 -10.43 8.43
C ARG A 17 29.34 -11.56 7.79
N ARG A 18 28.73 -12.32 6.86
CA ARG A 18 29.41 -13.36 6.07
C ARG A 18 30.59 -12.82 5.27
N LEU A 19 30.38 -11.73 4.53
CA LEU A 19 31.44 -11.09 3.76
C LEU A 19 32.62 -10.66 4.65
N GLN A 20 32.35 -10.03 5.79
CA GLN A 20 33.38 -9.60 6.74
C GLN A 20 34.17 -10.79 7.29
N ARG A 21 33.48 -11.88 7.62
CA ARG A 21 34.09 -13.13 8.09
C ARG A 21 35.04 -13.75 7.05
N ILE A 22 34.59 -13.84 5.81
CA ILE A 22 35.41 -14.31 4.68
C ILE A 22 36.62 -13.39 4.47
N CYS A 23 36.41 -12.08 4.45
CA CYS A 23 37.52 -11.12 4.32
C CYS A 23 38.56 -11.30 5.43
N ALA A 24 38.11 -11.48 6.68
CA ALA A 24 38.98 -11.69 7.83
C ALA A 24 39.77 -13.00 7.71
N PHE A 25 39.16 -14.08 7.22
CA PHE A 25 39.85 -15.34 6.93
C PHE A 25 40.99 -15.18 5.92
N TYR A 26 40.78 -14.36 4.89
CA TYR A 26 41.82 -14.01 3.91
C TYR A 26 42.78 -12.90 4.39
N GLY A 27 42.72 -12.49 5.66
CA GLY A 27 43.62 -11.48 6.24
C GLY A 27 43.35 -10.04 5.78
N SER A 28 42.11 -9.74 5.38
CA SER A 28 41.70 -8.43 4.89
C SER A 28 40.58 -7.82 5.75
N GLN A 29 40.63 -6.50 5.96
CA GLN A 29 39.58 -5.74 6.64
C GLN A 29 39.17 -4.57 5.73
N PRO A 30 38.15 -4.75 4.88
CA PRO A 30 37.79 -3.74 3.88
C PRO A 30 37.19 -2.49 4.54
N GLN A 31 37.42 -1.34 3.92
CA GLN A 31 36.73 -0.10 4.26
C GLN A 31 35.39 -0.03 3.53
N PHE A 32 34.31 0.26 4.27
CA PHE A 32 32.98 0.45 3.69
C PHE A 32 32.71 1.93 3.39
N ILE A 33 32.30 2.21 2.15
CA ILE A 33 31.82 3.53 1.72
C ILE A 33 30.35 3.36 1.35
N CYS A 34 29.46 4.05 2.08
CA CYS A 34 28.02 3.91 1.92
C CYS A 34 27.39 5.19 1.35
N THR A 35 26.48 5.01 0.39
CA THR A 35 25.62 6.09 -0.11
C THR A 35 24.16 5.82 0.26
N SER A 36 23.45 6.89 0.65
CA SER A 36 22.04 6.83 1.03
C SER A 36 21.29 8.03 0.48
N ALA A 37 20.01 7.83 0.17
CA ALA A 37 19.08 8.94 0.05
C ALA A 37 18.75 9.50 1.44
N THR A 38 18.07 10.65 1.46
CA THR A 38 17.65 11.34 2.68
C THR A 38 16.66 10.48 3.46
N ILE A 39 17.11 9.99 4.61
CA ILE A 39 16.32 9.28 5.63
C ILE A 39 16.70 9.88 6.99
N ALA A 40 15.88 9.67 8.03
CA ALA A 40 16.15 10.28 9.35
C ALA A 40 17.39 9.69 10.05
N ASN A 41 17.75 8.43 9.78
CA ASN A 41 18.73 7.68 10.55
C ASN A 41 19.84 7.00 9.71
N PRO A 42 20.49 7.70 8.74
CA PRO A 42 21.42 7.07 7.80
C PRO A 42 22.67 6.51 8.46
N GLN A 43 23.22 7.21 9.46
CA GLN A 43 24.38 6.75 10.20
C GLN A 43 24.04 5.50 11.03
N GLN A 44 22.93 5.53 11.76
CA GLN A 44 22.48 4.42 12.60
C GLN A 44 22.18 3.17 11.76
N LEU A 45 21.54 3.32 10.60
CA LEU A 45 21.30 2.23 9.67
C LEU A 45 22.63 1.63 9.19
N ALA A 46 23.59 2.47 8.77
CA ALA A 46 24.90 1.99 8.32
C ALA A 46 25.63 1.23 9.42
N GLN A 47 25.64 1.76 10.65
CA GLN A 47 26.27 1.12 11.80
C GLN A 47 25.60 -0.21 12.15
N ARG A 48 24.28 -0.33 12.02
CA ARG A 48 23.57 -1.61 12.26
C ARG A 48 23.80 -2.64 11.14
N LEU A 49 23.89 -2.19 9.88
CA LEU A 49 24.18 -3.07 8.74
C LEU A 49 25.60 -3.61 8.76
N LEU A 50 26.56 -2.75 9.14
CA LEU A 50 27.99 -3.06 9.10
C LEU A 50 28.56 -3.53 10.44
N GLU A 51 27.83 -3.29 11.53
CA GLU A 51 28.25 -3.58 12.90
C GLU A 51 29.58 -2.92 13.28
N GLN A 52 29.84 -1.75 12.69
CA GLN A 52 31.06 -0.97 12.89
C GLN A 52 30.75 0.53 12.98
N PRO A 53 31.61 1.34 13.62
CA PRO A 53 31.46 2.80 13.61
C PRO A 53 31.49 3.38 12.19
N VAL A 54 30.58 4.32 11.91
CA VAL A 54 30.49 5.01 10.61
C VAL A 54 30.48 6.51 10.84
N GLN A 55 31.24 7.25 10.03
CA GLN A 55 31.23 8.71 10.01
C GLN A 55 30.23 9.22 8.97
N LEU A 56 29.27 10.02 9.39
CA LEU A 56 28.28 10.64 8.49
C LEU A 56 28.87 11.88 7.80
N ILE A 57 28.75 11.92 6.48
CA ILE A 57 29.03 13.10 5.66
C ILE A 57 27.69 13.65 5.17
N ASN A 58 27.21 14.74 5.78
CA ASN A 58 25.88 15.32 5.50
C ASN A 58 25.90 16.72 4.89
N ARG A 59 27.07 17.34 4.72
CA ARG A 59 27.22 18.64 4.05
C ARG A 59 27.41 18.42 2.57
N SER A 60 26.45 18.86 1.76
CA SER A 60 26.61 18.90 0.31
C SER A 60 27.40 20.13 -0.11
N GLY A 61 28.45 19.93 -0.89
CA GLY A 61 29.16 21.00 -1.61
C GLY A 61 28.71 21.15 -3.07
N ALA A 62 27.66 20.45 -3.48
CA ALA A 62 27.16 20.49 -4.85
C ALA A 62 26.50 21.86 -5.15
N PRO A 63 26.57 22.34 -6.40
CA PRO A 63 25.83 23.53 -6.81
C PRO A 63 24.33 23.29 -6.63
N SER A 64 23.61 24.31 -6.15
CA SER A 64 22.16 24.30 -6.05
C SER A 64 21.63 25.69 -6.39
N GLY A 65 20.83 25.76 -7.45
CA GLY A 65 20.01 26.92 -7.78
C GLY A 65 18.77 27.03 -6.91
N GLU A 66 17.98 28.07 -7.17
CA GLU A 66 16.65 28.24 -6.59
C GLU A 66 15.73 27.08 -7.00
N LYS A 67 14.88 26.61 -6.07
CA LYS A 67 13.93 25.52 -6.34
C LYS A 67 12.54 25.92 -5.87
N HIS A 68 11.60 26.00 -6.80
CA HIS A 68 10.19 26.19 -6.49
C HIS A 68 9.51 24.84 -6.28
N VAL A 69 9.01 24.60 -5.06
CA VAL A 69 8.18 23.43 -4.74
C VAL A 69 6.74 23.88 -4.60
N ILE A 70 5.86 23.39 -5.48
CA ILE A 70 4.45 23.79 -5.57
C ILE A 70 3.58 22.57 -5.26
N LEU A 71 2.67 22.73 -4.30
CA LEU A 71 1.60 21.77 -4.06
C LEU A 71 0.38 22.23 -4.86
N TYR A 72 -0.08 21.39 -5.80
CA TYR A 72 -1.18 21.71 -6.71
C TYR A 72 -2.38 20.80 -6.42
N ASN A 73 -3.51 21.40 -6.04
CA ASN A 73 -4.76 20.66 -5.84
C ASN A 73 -5.68 20.87 -7.05
N PRO A 74 -6.03 19.80 -7.80
CA PRO A 74 -6.95 19.89 -8.93
C PRO A 74 -8.27 20.57 -8.55
N PRO A 75 -8.82 21.42 -9.43
CA PRO A 75 -10.04 22.18 -9.12
C PRO A 75 -11.25 21.25 -8.97
N ILE A 76 -12.18 21.68 -8.13
CA ILE A 76 -13.49 21.03 -7.94
C ILE A 76 -14.37 21.39 -9.14
N TYR A 77 -15.05 20.40 -9.74
CA TYR A 77 -16.03 20.64 -10.80
C TYR A 77 -17.46 20.29 -10.38
N ASP A 78 -17.63 19.50 -9.32
CA ASP A 78 -18.92 19.23 -8.66
C ASP A 78 -18.73 19.36 -7.15
N ALA A 79 -19.13 20.51 -6.60
CA ALA A 79 -18.94 20.83 -5.19
C ALA A 79 -19.88 20.05 -4.26
N GLU A 80 -21.09 19.74 -4.72
CA GLU A 80 -22.08 18.98 -3.94
C GLU A 80 -21.60 17.54 -3.69
N ARG A 81 -20.94 16.95 -4.69
CA ARG A 81 -20.41 15.58 -4.63
C ARG A 81 -18.92 15.52 -4.29
N GLY A 82 -18.26 16.67 -4.04
CA GLY A 82 -16.83 16.76 -3.75
C GLY A 82 -15.92 16.28 -4.89
N LEU A 83 -16.40 16.23 -6.14
CA LEU A 83 -15.63 15.68 -7.26
C LEU A 83 -14.65 16.71 -7.82
N ARG A 84 -13.40 16.26 -7.97
CA ARG A 84 -12.28 17.04 -8.51
C ARG A 84 -11.89 16.57 -9.90
N ARG A 85 -11.30 17.48 -10.68
CA ARG A 85 -10.69 17.11 -11.96
C ARG A 85 -9.62 16.05 -11.75
N SER A 86 -9.44 15.20 -12.77
CA SER A 86 -8.45 14.12 -12.75
C SER A 86 -7.05 14.67 -12.55
N ALA A 87 -6.38 14.23 -11.48
CA ALA A 87 -4.98 14.56 -11.22
C ALA A 87 -4.06 14.14 -12.37
N THR A 88 -4.38 13.04 -13.06
CA THR A 88 -3.64 12.56 -14.23
C THR A 88 -3.68 13.57 -15.37
N LEU A 89 -4.84 14.20 -15.62
CA LEU A 89 -4.98 15.21 -16.68
C LEU A 89 -4.29 16.53 -16.30
N GLU A 90 -4.44 16.97 -15.05
CA GLU A 90 -3.79 18.21 -14.58
C GLU A 90 -2.25 18.05 -14.57
N ALA A 91 -1.74 16.92 -14.07
CA ALA A 91 -0.30 16.63 -14.07
C ALA A 91 0.28 16.57 -15.48
N GLN A 92 -0.46 15.96 -16.42
CA GLN A 92 -0.07 15.92 -17.82
C GLN A 92 -0.05 17.33 -18.44
N GLU A 93 -1.05 18.17 -18.19
CA GLU A 93 -1.10 19.54 -18.72
C GLU A 93 0.06 20.39 -18.19
N LEU A 94 0.36 20.29 -16.89
CA LEU A 94 1.50 20.96 -16.26
C LEU A 94 2.83 20.49 -16.85
N ALA A 95 3.00 19.18 -17.06
CA ALA A 95 4.19 18.64 -17.72
C ALA A 95 4.30 19.12 -19.17
N ALA A 96 3.20 19.16 -19.92
CA ALA A 96 3.20 19.66 -21.29
C ALA A 96 3.65 21.14 -21.34
N ARG A 97 3.18 21.98 -20.41
CA ARG A 97 3.61 23.38 -20.31
C ARG A 97 5.10 23.52 -20.01
N ALA A 98 5.63 22.71 -19.10
CA ALA A 98 7.06 22.71 -18.79
C ALA A 98 7.89 22.33 -20.03
N VAL A 99 7.51 21.27 -20.74
CA VAL A 99 8.18 20.80 -21.95
C VAL A 99 8.13 21.85 -23.07
N LEU A 100 6.95 22.45 -23.32
CA LEU A 100 6.78 23.51 -24.31
C LEU A 100 7.54 24.79 -23.94
N GLY A 101 7.71 25.06 -22.64
CA GLY A 101 8.57 26.12 -22.11
C GLY A 101 10.07 25.81 -22.22
N GLY A 102 10.47 24.67 -22.80
CA GLY A 102 11.86 24.29 -22.98
C GLY A 102 12.51 23.65 -21.76
N ALA A 103 11.74 23.28 -20.73
CA ALA A 103 12.26 22.56 -19.57
C ALA A 103 12.35 21.05 -19.84
N GLN A 104 13.50 20.44 -19.58
CA GLN A 104 13.62 18.98 -19.55
C GLN A 104 12.89 18.46 -18.30
N THR A 105 11.91 17.59 -18.51
CA THR A 105 10.86 17.33 -17.52
C THR A 105 10.74 15.84 -17.18
N ILE A 106 10.62 15.51 -15.90
CA ILE A 106 10.18 14.19 -15.44
C ILE A 106 8.80 14.25 -14.81
N LEU A 107 7.96 13.26 -15.12
CA LEU A 107 6.62 13.11 -14.59
C LEU A 107 6.50 11.76 -13.89
N PHE A 108 6.28 11.76 -12.58
CA PHE A 108 6.14 10.54 -11.79
C PHE A 108 4.68 10.09 -11.69
N GLY A 109 4.43 8.82 -11.99
CA GLY A 109 3.16 8.13 -11.75
C GLY A 109 3.26 7.11 -10.60
N ARG A 110 2.18 6.95 -9.83
CA ARG A 110 2.14 6.02 -8.67
C ARG A 110 2.12 4.54 -9.03
N SER A 111 1.74 4.20 -10.26
CA SER A 111 1.64 2.81 -10.71
C SER A 111 2.17 2.65 -12.14
N ARG A 112 2.47 1.41 -12.54
CA ARG A 112 2.85 1.07 -13.92
C ARG A 112 1.76 1.52 -14.90
N LEU A 113 0.48 1.28 -14.58
CA LEU A 113 -0.66 1.69 -15.40
C LEU A 113 -0.77 3.22 -15.53
N THR A 114 -0.75 3.95 -14.41
CA THR A 114 -0.86 5.42 -14.43
C THR A 114 0.28 6.07 -15.21
N THR A 115 1.49 5.51 -15.13
CA THR A 115 2.67 5.98 -15.89
C THR A 115 2.43 5.89 -17.39
N GLU A 116 1.92 4.76 -17.88
CA GLU A 116 1.63 4.56 -19.30
C GLU A 116 0.47 5.44 -19.78
N VAL A 117 -0.59 5.59 -18.96
CA VAL A 117 -1.71 6.50 -19.27
C VAL A 117 -1.23 7.95 -19.36
N LEU A 118 -0.41 8.42 -18.42
CA LEU A 118 0.19 9.75 -18.43
C LEU A 118 1.07 9.96 -19.67
N LEU A 119 1.90 8.97 -20.03
CA LEU A 119 2.74 9.02 -21.22
C LEU A 119 1.91 9.22 -22.49
N THR A 120 0.86 8.42 -22.66
CA THR A 120 -0.05 8.51 -23.80
C THR A 120 -0.69 9.89 -23.87
N TYR A 121 -1.21 10.40 -22.75
CA TYR A 121 -1.85 11.72 -22.72
C TYR A 121 -0.85 12.85 -23.02
N LEU A 122 0.37 12.76 -22.49
CA LEU A 122 1.41 13.76 -22.72
C LEU A 122 1.83 13.81 -24.19
N ARG A 123 2.04 12.65 -24.82
CA ARG A 123 2.37 12.55 -26.25
C ARG A 123 1.25 13.12 -27.11
N GLU A 124 0.00 12.74 -26.85
CA GLU A 124 -1.15 13.26 -27.61
C GLU A 124 -1.31 14.78 -27.46
N ARG A 125 -1.12 15.33 -26.25
CA ARG A 125 -1.20 16.77 -26.01
C ARG A 125 -0.12 17.54 -26.77
N LEU A 126 1.12 17.04 -26.74
CA LEU A 126 2.26 17.70 -27.38
C LEU A 126 2.16 17.60 -28.91
N ALA A 127 1.69 16.48 -29.45
CA ALA A 127 1.42 16.32 -30.89
C ALA A 127 0.38 17.33 -31.42
N ARG A 128 -0.60 17.71 -30.61
CA ARG A 128 -1.64 18.71 -30.95
C ARG A 128 -1.17 20.17 -30.87
N THR A 129 0.09 20.43 -30.51
CA THR A 129 0.63 21.79 -30.38
C THR A 129 1.77 22.04 -31.37
N PRO A 130 1.51 22.20 -32.69
CA PRO A 130 2.54 22.47 -33.67
C PRO A 130 3.21 23.83 -33.44
N GLY A 131 4.55 23.88 -33.51
CA GLY A 131 5.30 25.14 -33.64
C GLY A 131 5.73 25.87 -32.36
N ALA A 132 5.47 25.32 -31.17
CA ALA A 132 5.81 25.98 -29.90
C ALA A 132 7.20 25.63 -29.33
N ALA A 133 7.83 24.54 -29.78
CA ALA A 133 9.16 24.14 -29.33
C ALA A 133 10.22 24.47 -30.40
N THR A 134 11.39 24.95 -29.98
CA THR A 134 12.55 25.25 -30.84
C THR A 134 13.13 24.00 -31.53
N GLN A 135 12.76 22.80 -31.09
CA GLN A 135 13.08 21.51 -31.69
C GLN A 135 11.78 20.71 -31.94
N PRO A 136 11.71 19.91 -33.02
CA PRO A 136 10.56 19.05 -33.27
C PRO A 136 10.43 18.00 -32.16
N LEU A 137 9.36 18.09 -31.37
CA LEU A 137 9.01 17.08 -30.37
C LEU A 137 8.51 15.83 -31.09
N THR A 138 9.29 14.75 -31.00
CA THR A 138 8.96 13.44 -31.54
C THR A 138 8.56 12.48 -30.42
N THR A 139 7.98 11.33 -30.78
CA THR A 139 7.74 10.23 -29.83
C THR A 139 9.03 9.79 -29.12
N GLU A 140 10.18 9.90 -29.79
CA GLU A 140 11.50 9.60 -29.20
C GLU A 140 11.96 10.63 -28.17
N SER A 141 11.47 11.86 -28.26
CA SER A 141 11.79 12.92 -27.29
C SER A 141 10.94 12.85 -26.01
N ILE A 142 9.88 12.04 -26.00
CA ILE A 142 8.94 11.88 -24.86
C ILE A 142 8.81 10.39 -24.57
N ARG A 143 9.49 9.88 -23.55
CA ARG A 143 9.59 8.42 -23.29
C ARG A 143 8.89 8.02 -21.98
N GLY A 144 8.51 6.75 -21.88
CA GLY A 144 8.14 6.12 -20.61
C GLY A 144 9.37 5.56 -19.90
N TYR A 145 9.27 5.24 -18.61
CA TYR A 145 10.27 4.44 -17.91
C TYR A 145 9.66 3.65 -16.74
N ARG A 146 9.80 2.33 -16.77
CA ARG A 146 9.40 1.44 -15.65
C ARG A 146 10.26 0.19 -15.60
N GLY A 147 10.29 -0.46 -14.43
CA GLY A 147 11.13 -1.65 -14.20
C GLY A 147 10.88 -2.83 -15.15
N GLY A 148 9.66 -2.98 -15.69
CA GLY A 148 9.29 -4.06 -16.62
C GLY A 148 9.63 -3.80 -18.10
N TYR A 149 10.34 -2.70 -18.41
CA TYR A 149 10.93 -2.48 -19.74
C TYR A 149 12.22 -3.28 -19.89
N LEU A 150 12.54 -3.63 -21.13
CA LEU A 150 13.73 -4.40 -21.44
C LEU A 150 15.00 -3.62 -21.04
N PRO A 151 16.08 -4.30 -20.64
CA PRO A 151 17.31 -3.64 -20.20
C PRO A 151 17.92 -2.68 -21.24
N ASN A 152 17.85 -3.03 -22.53
CA ASN A 152 18.34 -2.19 -23.63
C ASN A 152 17.50 -0.91 -23.81
N GLU A 153 16.17 -1.02 -23.69
CA GLU A 153 15.26 0.13 -23.76
C GLU A 153 15.55 1.12 -22.64
N ARG A 154 15.67 0.63 -21.40
CA ARG A 154 16.00 1.46 -20.24
C ARG A 154 17.31 2.22 -20.42
N ARG A 155 18.37 1.54 -20.87
CA ARG A 155 19.67 2.17 -21.17
C ARG A 155 19.58 3.24 -22.26
N ALA A 156 18.78 3.01 -23.30
CA ALA A 156 18.57 4.00 -24.35
C ALA A 156 17.84 5.24 -23.83
N ILE A 157 16.82 5.07 -22.99
CA ILE A 157 16.09 6.17 -22.35
C ILE A 157 17.02 6.96 -21.40
N GLU A 158 17.80 6.28 -20.57
CA GLU A 158 18.79 6.89 -19.66
C GLU A 158 19.82 7.73 -20.43
N ALA A 159 20.38 7.19 -21.51
CA ALA A 159 21.33 7.90 -22.37
C ALA A 159 20.67 9.09 -23.10
N GLY A 160 19.41 8.94 -23.51
CA GLY A 160 18.62 10.01 -24.12
C GLY A 160 18.33 11.15 -23.14
N LEU A 161 18.06 10.84 -21.87
CA LEU A 161 17.90 11.83 -20.81
C LEU A 161 19.21 12.58 -20.55
N ARG A 162 20.33 11.86 -20.40
CA ARG A 162 21.64 12.46 -20.16
C ARG A 162 22.10 13.37 -21.30
N SER A 163 21.81 13.01 -22.55
CA SER A 163 22.18 13.81 -23.73
C SER A 163 21.21 14.96 -24.03
N GLY A 164 20.06 15.02 -23.34
CA GLY A 164 19.01 16.00 -23.62
C GLY A 164 18.14 15.69 -24.84
N ALA A 165 18.38 14.56 -25.52
CA ALA A 165 17.55 14.10 -26.64
C ALA A 165 16.12 13.70 -26.19
N VAL A 166 16.00 13.14 -24.98
CA VAL A 166 14.72 12.89 -24.32
C VAL A 166 14.36 14.13 -23.50
N ARG A 167 13.41 14.91 -24.01
CA ARG A 167 12.90 16.15 -23.40
C ARG A 167 11.95 15.89 -22.23
N ALA A 168 11.24 14.77 -22.27
CA ALA A 168 10.34 14.37 -21.21
C ALA A 168 10.39 12.87 -20.93
N VAL A 169 10.34 12.48 -19.66
CA VAL A 169 10.14 11.08 -19.27
C VAL A 169 9.01 10.94 -18.27
N VAL A 170 8.14 9.96 -18.49
CA VAL A 170 7.08 9.58 -17.54
C VAL A 170 7.49 8.28 -16.86
N ALA A 171 7.65 8.29 -15.54
CA ALA A 171 8.26 7.17 -14.82
C ALA A 171 7.49 6.74 -13.57
N THR A 172 7.66 5.47 -13.17
CA THR A 172 7.35 5.04 -11.80
C THR A 172 8.47 5.45 -10.84
N ASN A 173 8.43 4.94 -9.60
CA ASN A 173 9.55 5.01 -8.66
C ASN A 173 10.86 4.36 -9.15
N ALA A 174 10.88 3.74 -10.33
CA ALA A 174 12.10 3.13 -10.88
C ALA A 174 13.21 4.16 -11.17
N LEU A 175 12.86 5.43 -11.40
CA LEU A 175 13.81 6.55 -11.49
C LEU A 175 14.02 7.30 -10.17
N GLU A 176 13.45 6.83 -9.05
CA GLU A 176 13.85 7.31 -7.71
C GLU A 176 15.23 6.79 -7.32
N LEU A 177 15.64 5.62 -7.84
CA LEU A 177 16.97 5.07 -7.62
C LEU A 177 18.05 5.95 -8.25
N GLY A 178 19.22 6.04 -7.61
CA GLY A 178 20.36 6.92 -7.94
C GLY A 178 21.03 6.73 -9.31
N ILE A 179 20.26 6.37 -10.34
CA ILE A 179 20.65 6.35 -11.74
C ILE A 179 21.00 7.77 -12.17
N ASP A 180 22.12 7.89 -12.87
CA ASP A 180 22.56 9.13 -13.50
C ASP A 180 21.80 9.35 -14.82
N ILE A 181 20.72 10.13 -14.73
CA ILE A 181 19.86 10.50 -15.85
C ILE A 181 20.08 11.97 -16.29
N GLY A 182 21.20 12.59 -15.87
CA GLY A 182 21.46 14.00 -16.12
C GLY A 182 20.66 14.95 -15.21
N ASP A 183 20.67 16.23 -15.58
CA ASP A 183 20.10 17.33 -14.79
C ASP A 183 18.76 17.78 -15.36
N LEU A 184 17.68 17.40 -14.68
CA LEU A 184 16.33 17.81 -15.07
C LEU A 184 15.99 19.19 -14.51
N GLN A 185 15.12 19.91 -15.21
CA GLN A 185 14.72 21.27 -14.87
C GLN A 185 13.35 21.31 -14.19
N ALA A 186 12.46 20.37 -14.53
CA ALA A 186 11.13 20.26 -13.95
C ALA A 186 10.80 18.83 -13.51
N VAL A 187 10.19 18.71 -12.34
CA VAL A 187 9.59 17.48 -11.82
C VAL A 187 8.10 17.72 -11.61
N ILE A 188 7.27 16.81 -12.10
CA ILE A 188 5.85 16.75 -11.77
C ILE A 188 5.59 15.41 -11.11
N VAL A 189 4.91 15.41 -9.97
CA VAL A 189 4.56 14.20 -9.21
C VAL A 189 3.04 14.06 -9.23
N CYS A 190 2.51 13.03 -9.90
CA CYS A 190 1.08 12.77 -9.98
C CYS A 190 0.64 11.90 -8.78
N GLY A 191 0.26 12.57 -7.70
CA GLY A 191 -0.19 11.99 -6.44
C GLY A 191 0.95 11.76 -5.45
N TYR A 192 0.65 11.83 -4.15
CA TYR A 192 1.66 11.64 -3.12
C TYR A 192 2.34 10.26 -3.23
N PRO A 193 3.68 10.17 -3.28
CA PRO A 193 4.43 8.91 -3.42
C PRO A 193 4.21 7.90 -2.29
N GLY A 194 3.64 8.33 -1.16
CA GLY A 194 3.35 7.49 0.00
C GLY A 194 4.27 7.73 1.19
N SER A 195 5.45 8.33 0.97
CA SER A 195 6.40 8.70 2.02
C SER A 195 7.04 10.06 1.76
N ILE A 196 7.49 10.72 2.84
CA ILE A 196 8.19 12.00 2.78
C ILE A 196 9.54 11.79 2.08
N ALA A 197 10.25 10.72 2.43
CA ALA A 197 11.52 10.37 1.80
C ALA A 197 11.39 10.20 0.28
N ALA A 198 10.38 9.47 -0.21
CA ALA A 198 10.17 9.26 -1.65
C ALA A 198 9.79 10.58 -2.35
N THR A 199 8.97 11.41 -1.72
CA THR A 199 8.61 12.75 -2.24
C THR A 199 9.85 13.61 -2.47
N TRP A 200 10.73 13.71 -1.48
CA TRP A 200 11.97 14.48 -1.61
C TRP A 200 12.97 13.84 -2.58
N GLN A 201 13.01 12.52 -2.70
CA GLN A 201 13.83 11.83 -3.70
C GLN A 201 13.37 12.13 -5.13
N GLN A 202 12.06 12.13 -5.38
CA GLN A 202 11.50 12.52 -6.68
C GLN A 202 11.75 13.99 -6.98
N ILE A 203 11.50 14.91 -6.03
CA ILE A 203 11.79 16.34 -6.17
C ILE A 203 13.28 16.61 -6.42
N GLY A 204 14.17 15.82 -5.80
CA GLY A 204 15.62 15.90 -5.98
C GLY A 204 16.14 15.48 -7.37
N ARG A 205 15.26 15.03 -8.26
CA ARG A 205 15.60 14.73 -9.67
C ARG A 205 15.77 15.97 -10.52
N ALA A 206 15.15 17.09 -10.14
CA ALA A 206 15.39 18.39 -10.76
C ALA A 206 16.19 19.32 -9.84
N GLY A 207 16.92 20.26 -10.45
CA GLY A 207 17.65 21.31 -9.74
C GLY A 207 18.98 20.84 -9.14
N ARG A 208 19.81 20.20 -9.96
CA ARG A 208 21.19 19.81 -9.64
C ARG A 208 22.24 20.79 -10.19
N THR A 209 21.81 21.79 -10.96
CA THR A 209 22.63 22.89 -11.46
C THR A 209 22.39 24.15 -10.63
N ILE A 210 23.04 25.26 -11.00
CA ILE A 210 22.81 26.60 -10.42
C ILE A 210 21.53 27.27 -10.93
N ASP A 211 20.89 26.70 -11.95
CA ASP A 211 19.69 27.27 -12.56
C ASP A 211 18.46 27.04 -11.69
N THR A 212 17.45 27.89 -11.86
CA THR A 212 16.16 27.73 -11.21
C THR A 212 15.48 26.43 -11.67
N SER A 213 14.90 25.70 -10.72
CA SER A 213 14.21 24.43 -10.97
C SER A 213 12.79 24.43 -10.40
N LEU A 214 11.94 23.58 -10.97
CA LEU A 214 10.53 23.49 -10.64
C LEU A 214 10.16 22.07 -10.19
N ALA A 215 9.41 21.97 -9.10
CA ALA A 215 8.79 20.73 -8.65
C ALA A 215 7.32 20.96 -8.33
N ILE A 216 6.41 20.21 -8.97
CA ILE A 216 4.97 20.31 -8.72
C ILE A 216 4.44 18.96 -8.24
N VAL A 217 3.84 18.92 -7.05
CA VAL A 217 3.13 17.74 -6.54
C VAL A 217 1.63 17.95 -6.75
N VAL A 218 1.04 17.16 -7.65
CA VAL A 218 -0.38 17.23 -8.02
C VAL A 218 -1.17 16.23 -7.18
N ALA A 219 -2.05 16.71 -6.30
CA ALA A 219 -2.83 15.81 -5.44
C ALA A 219 -3.87 15.02 -6.23
N THR A 220 -4.04 13.75 -5.89
CA THR A 220 -5.22 12.95 -6.27
C THR A 220 -6.41 13.30 -5.38
N SER A 221 -7.60 12.80 -5.73
CA SER A 221 -8.76 12.83 -4.83
C SER A 221 -8.63 11.88 -3.63
N GLY A 222 -7.51 11.16 -3.50
CA GLY A 222 -7.25 10.28 -2.37
C GLY A 222 -7.13 11.05 -1.05
N VAL A 223 -7.58 10.42 0.03
CA VAL A 223 -7.73 11.07 1.35
C VAL A 223 -6.40 11.59 1.90
N LEU A 224 -5.31 10.84 1.71
CA LEU A 224 -3.96 11.25 2.11
C LEU A 224 -3.45 12.48 1.34
N ASP A 225 -3.66 12.51 0.03
CA ASP A 225 -3.22 13.62 -0.82
C ASP A 225 -3.99 14.91 -0.48
N GLN A 226 -5.30 14.80 -0.24
CA GLN A 226 -6.12 15.95 0.15
C GLN A 226 -5.77 16.46 1.56
N PHE A 227 -5.46 15.56 2.50
CA PHE A 227 -4.92 15.94 3.81
C PHE A 227 -3.64 16.76 3.65
N ILE A 228 -2.70 16.31 2.83
CA ILE A 228 -1.44 17.04 2.56
C ILE A 228 -1.71 18.44 1.97
N MET A 229 -2.72 18.57 1.11
CA MET A 229 -3.09 19.87 0.53
C MET A 229 -3.70 20.83 1.57
N GLN A 230 -4.37 20.30 2.60
CA GLN A 230 -4.90 21.07 3.72
C GLN A 230 -3.82 21.39 4.76
N HIS A 231 -2.83 20.51 4.91
CA HIS A 231 -1.74 20.58 5.90
C HIS A 231 -0.37 20.47 5.22
N PRO A 232 0.04 21.48 4.42
CA PRO A 232 1.29 21.43 3.66
C PRO A 232 2.54 21.29 4.55
N GLU A 233 2.48 21.77 5.80
CA GLU A 233 3.52 21.60 6.81
C GLU A 233 3.89 20.14 7.06
N PHE A 234 3.00 19.19 6.76
CA PHE A 234 3.28 17.75 6.85
C PHE A 234 4.47 17.34 5.98
N ILE A 235 4.63 17.89 4.78
CA ILE A 235 5.76 17.56 3.88
C ILE A 235 7.03 18.35 4.23
N PHE A 236 6.88 19.58 4.72
CA PHE A 236 8.00 20.51 4.91
C PHE A 236 8.62 20.48 6.32
N ALA A 237 7.83 20.18 7.35
CA ALA A 237 8.28 20.23 8.75
C ALA A 237 8.65 18.87 9.34
N GLN A 238 8.12 17.78 8.78
CA GLN A 238 8.37 16.42 9.29
C GLN A 238 9.72 15.89 8.83
N SER A 239 10.40 15.19 9.73
CA SER A 239 11.61 14.44 9.37
C SER A 239 11.24 13.25 8.47
N PRO A 240 12.03 12.92 7.45
CA PRO A 240 11.84 11.70 6.65
C PRO A 240 11.77 10.45 7.52
N GLU A 241 11.18 9.38 6.98
CA GLU A 241 11.02 8.12 7.70
C GLU A 241 12.37 7.50 8.11
N GLN A 242 12.36 6.72 9.18
CA GLN A 242 13.50 5.91 9.61
C GLN A 242 13.55 4.59 8.83
N ALA A 243 14.75 4.14 8.51
CA ALA A 243 15.00 2.81 8.01
C ALA A 243 15.43 1.91 9.18
N ILE A 244 14.64 0.86 9.44
CA ILE A 244 14.83 -0.03 10.59
C ILE A 244 15.12 -1.44 10.08
N ILE A 245 15.96 -2.18 10.80
CA ILE A 245 16.33 -3.57 10.53
C ILE A 245 16.45 -4.35 11.84
N HIS A 246 16.29 -5.66 11.75
CA HIS A 246 16.51 -6.62 12.84
C HIS A 246 17.36 -7.80 12.35
N PRO A 247 18.70 -7.64 12.28
CA PRO A 247 19.61 -8.67 11.77
C PRO A 247 19.54 -9.99 12.54
N ASP A 248 19.15 -9.94 13.82
CA ASP A 248 19.06 -11.10 14.70
C ASP A 248 17.64 -11.67 14.80
N ASN A 249 16.75 -11.38 13.84
CA ASN A 249 15.53 -12.17 13.68
C ASN A 249 15.93 -13.64 13.52
N LEU A 250 15.43 -14.50 14.43
CA LEU A 250 15.92 -15.87 14.57
C LEU A 250 15.74 -16.70 13.29
N MET A 251 14.60 -16.57 12.61
CA MET A 251 14.33 -17.31 11.38
C MET A 251 15.34 -16.93 10.28
N LEU A 252 15.60 -15.63 10.12
CA LEU A 252 16.58 -15.13 9.15
C LEU A 252 18.01 -15.52 9.54
N LEU A 253 18.33 -15.46 10.83
CA LEU A 253 19.66 -15.74 11.36
C LEU A 253 20.04 -17.21 11.13
N VAL A 254 19.13 -18.16 11.40
CA VAL A 254 19.35 -19.59 11.18
C VAL A 254 19.78 -19.86 9.73
N ASP A 255 19.05 -19.33 8.76
CA ASP A 255 19.35 -19.50 7.34
C ASP A 255 20.71 -18.91 6.94
N GLN A 256 21.07 -17.77 7.54
CA GLN A 256 22.33 -17.11 7.25
C GLN A 256 23.51 -17.78 7.94
N VAL A 257 23.32 -18.36 9.13
CA VAL A 257 24.34 -19.16 9.82
C VAL A 257 24.58 -20.48 9.09
N ARG A 258 23.54 -21.13 8.53
CA ARG A 258 23.72 -22.28 7.60
C ARG A 258 24.64 -21.91 6.45
N CYS A 259 24.36 -20.80 5.77
CA CYS A 259 25.21 -20.31 4.68
C CYS A 259 26.64 -20.00 5.16
N ALA A 260 26.79 -19.33 6.30
CA ALA A 260 28.10 -18.99 6.85
C ALA A 260 28.91 -20.24 7.23
N ALA A 261 28.28 -21.26 7.80
CA ALA A 261 28.93 -22.51 8.20
C ALA A 261 29.39 -23.33 6.99
N PHE A 262 28.60 -23.30 5.91
CA PHE A 262 28.99 -23.87 4.61
C PHE A 262 30.22 -23.17 4.03
N GLU A 263 30.24 -21.83 4.06
CA GLU A 263 31.35 -21.02 3.51
C GLU A 263 32.65 -21.22 4.29
N GLN A 264 32.56 -21.26 5.62
CA GLN A 264 33.70 -21.41 6.51
C GLN A 264 33.27 -22.04 7.85
N PRO A 265 34.00 -23.05 8.37
CA PRO A 265 33.70 -23.64 9.67
C PRO A 265 33.77 -22.62 10.80
N PHE A 266 32.78 -22.62 11.70
CA PHE A 266 32.84 -21.77 12.90
C PHE A 266 33.77 -22.35 13.95
N VAL A 267 34.52 -21.50 14.64
CA VAL A 267 35.24 -21.88 15.86
C VAL A 267 34.28 -21.74 17.05
N ALA A 268 34.46 -22.54 18.09
CA ALA A 268 33.77 -22.36 19.36
C ALA A 268 33.90 -20.91 19.84
N ASP A 269 32.79 -20.35 20.32
CA ASP A 269 32.67 -18.96 20.79
C ASP A 269 32.96 -17.88 19.71
N GLU A 270 33.11 -18.25 18.44
CA GLU A 270 33.16 -17.29 17.33
C GLU A 270 31.79 -16.62 17.17
N ALA A 271 31.76 -15.29 17.31
CA ALA A 271 30.54 -14.52 17.08
C ALA A 271 30.23 -14.37 15.58
N PHE A 272 28.95 -14.46 15.22
CA PHE A 272 28.49 -14.08 13.89
C PHE A 272 28.02 -12.63 13.92
N GLY A 273 28.97 -11.71 13.70
CA GLY A 273 28.73 -10.29 13.91
C GLY A 273 28.58 -9.98 15.41
N HIS A 274 27.60 -9.14 15.78
CA HIS A 274 27.23 -8.90 17.18
C HIS A 274 26.08 -9.78 17.69
N SER A 275 25.71 -10.83 16.95
CA SER A 275 24.60 -11.68 17.33
C SER A 275 24.87 -12.44 18.63
N LEU A 276 23.96 -12.32 19.60
CA LEU A 276 24.02 -13.06 20.86
C LEU A 276 23.55 -14.52 20.72
N TYR A 277 22.94 -14.86 19.58
CA TYR A 277 22.29 -16.15 19.36
C TYR A 277 23.14 -17.12 18.53
N THR A 278 24.35 -16.74 18.11
CA THR A 278 25.19 -17.59 17.24
C THR A 278 25.41 -18.98 17.81
N GLY A 279 25.79 -19.10 19.08
CA GLY A 279 26.02 -20.40 19.74
C GLY A 279 24.76 -21.26 19.77
N ALA A 280 23.62 -20.70 20.19
CA ALA A 280 22.34 -21.41 20.24
C ALA A 280 21.87 -21.87 18.86
N VAL A 281 22.09 -21.05 17.82
CA VAL A 281 21.78 -21.42 16.43
C VAL A 281 22.69 -22.55 15.94
N LEU A 282 23.99 -22.51 16.25
CA LEU A 282 24.91 -23.59 15.89
C LEU A 282 24.56 -24.90 16.59
N ASP A 283 24.18 -24.85 17.87
CA ASP A 283 23.74 -26.02 18.63
C ASP A 283 22.44 -26.60 18.04
N LEU A 284 21.47 -25.75 17.68
CA LEU A 284 20.26 -26.18 16.96
C LEU A 284 20.59 -26.86 15.63
N LEU A 285 21.50 -26.29 14.84
CA LEU A 285 21.93 -26.88 13.56
C LEU A 285 22.69 -28.19 13.75
N CYS A 286 23.36 -28.38 14.89
CA CYS A 286 23.94 -29.67 15.28
C CYS A 286 22.88 -30.70 15.63
N GLU A 287 21.84 -30.32 16.37
CA GLU A 287 20.70 -31.19 16.68
C GLU A 287 19.94 -31.61 15.42
N GLN A 288 19.83 -30.72 14.43
CA GLN A 288 19.24 -31.00 13.12
C GLN A 288 20.14 -31.86 12.20
N GLY A 289 21.43 -32.00 12.52
CA GLY A 289 22.40 -32.74 11.71
C GLY A 289 22.99 -31.97 10.51
N ASP A 290 22.55 -30.73 10.29
CA ASP A 290 23.07 -29.82 9.24
C ASP A 290 24.54 -29.46 9.48
N VAL A 291 24.94 -29.36 10.74
CA VAL A 291 26.29 -28.97 11.18
C VAL A 291 26.84 -30.03 12.12
N GLN A 292 28.10 -30.41 11.96
CA GLN A 292 28.81 -31.31 12.87
C GLN A 292 29.82 -30.55 13.72
N ARG A 293 29.72 -30.69 15.04
CA ARG A 293 30.73 -30.20 15.98
C ARG A 293 31.85 -31.23 16.14
N LEU A 294 33.09 -30.84 15.84
CA LEU A 294 34.30 -31.67 15.97
C LEU A 294 35.34 -30.97 16.86
N GLY A 295 36.03 -31.73 17.71
CA GLY A 295 37.08 -31.22 18.62
C GLY A 295 36.64 -31.16 20.10
N GLN A 296 37.60 -30.90 20.99
CA GLN A 296 37.34 -30.72 22.43
C GLN A 296 36.82 -29.30 22.71
N ALA A 297 36.11 -29.09 23.84
CA ALA A 297 35.37 -27.86 24.18
C ALA A 297 35.98 -26.56 23.63
N ASP A 298 37.20 -26.20 24.03
CA ASP A 298 37.88 -24.93 23.69
C ASP A 298 38.49 -24.88 22.26
N SER A 299 38.46 -26.01 21.55
CA SER A 299 38.99 -26.16 20.18
C SER A 299 37.92 -26.63 19.20
N ALA A 300 36.67 -26.69 19.65
CA ALA A 300 35.59 -27.24 18.87
C ALA A 300 35.35 -26.37 17.64
N ARG A 301 35.06 -27.03 16.52
CA ARG A 301 34.71 -26.39 15.26
C ARG A 301 33.43 -26.98 14.73
N TYR A 302 32.62 -26.12 14.13
CA TYR A 302 31.34 -26.44 13.56
C TYR A 302 31.51 -26.49 12.05
N PHE A 303 31.41 -27.69 11.49
CA PHE A 303 31.55 -27.95 10.07
C PHE A 303 30.18 -28.19 9.46
N TRP A 304 29.93 -27.63 8.29
CA TRP A 304 28.77 -28.01 7.50
C TRP A 304 28.83 -29.50 7.13
N ASN A 305 27.73 -30.22 7.37
CA ASN A 305 27.58 -31.65 7.12
C ASN A 305 26.42 -31.96 6.14
N GLY A 306 25.68 -30.96 5.68
CA GLY A 306 24.60 -31.14 4.71
C GLY A 306 25.10 -31.39 3.28
N ASP A 307 24.34 -32.17 2.51
CA ASP A 307 24.66 -32.46 1.10
C ASP A 307 24.25 -31.33 0.13
N SER A 308 23.41 -30.39 0.59
CA SER A 308 22.87 -29.30 -0.22
C SER A 308 23.67 -28.00 -0.09
N TYR A 309 23.60 -27.15 -1.12
CA TYR A 309 24.14 -25.80 -1.06
C TYR A 309 23.09 -24.85 -0.45
N PRO A 310 23.25 -24.40 0.81
CA PRO A 310 22.18 -23.73 1.55
C PRO A 310 21.72 -22.41 0.91
N ALA A 311 22.62 -21.68 0.25
CA ALA A 311 22.30 -20.39 -0.35
C ALA A 311 21.25 -20.48 -1.49
N HIS A 312 21.04 -21.65 -2.10
CA HIS A 312 19.98 -21.84 -3.10
C HIS A 312 18.56 -21.78 -2.50
N HIS A 313 18.42 -22.09 -1.21
CA HIS A 313 17.12 -22.10 -0.54
C HIS A 313 16.81 -20.78 0.17
N VAL A 314 17.79 -19.87 0.27
CA VAL A 314 17.66 -18.59 0.96
C VAL A 314 17.43 -17.47 -0.05
N SER A 315 16.19 -17.02 -0.18
CA SER A 315 15.89 -15.78 -0.90
C SER A 315 16.10 -14.58 0.01
N LEU A 316 16.87 -13.58 -0.44
CA LEU A 316 17.01 -12.33 0.31
C LEU A 316 15.76 -11.45 0.23
N ARG A 317 14.87 -11.73 -0.73
CA ARG A 317 13.60 -11.00 -0.92
C ARG A 317 12.43 -11.96 -0.73
N SER A 318 11.45 -11.53 0.06
CA SER A 318 10.25 -12.34 0.36
C SER A 318 9.31 -12.51 -0.84
N ALA A 319 9.49 -11.74 -1.92
CA ALA A 319 8.75 -11.92 -3.16
C ALA A 319 9.52 -12.86 -4.12
N GLY A 320 8.83 -13.88 -4.64
CA GLY A 320 9.42 -14.87 -5.55
C GLY A 320 10.06 -14.26 -6.80
N ASN A 321 11.07 -14.95 -7.34
CA ASN A 321 11.85 -14.50 -8.50
C ASN A 321 11.22 -14.84 -9.86
N GLU A 322 10.05 -15.48 -9.88
CA GLU A 322 9.39 -15.87 -11.12
C GLU A 322 8.77 -14.66 -11.83
N THR A 323 9.04 -14.57 -13.13
CA THR A 323 8.57 -13.51 -14.00
C THR A 323 7.79 -14.09 -15.18
N VAL A 324 6.67 -13.45 -15.53
CA VAL A 324 5.91 -13.72 -16.74
C VAL A 324 6.47 -12.87 -17.89
N LEU A 325 6.85 -13.53 -18.98
CA LEU A 325 7.32 -12.91 -20.21
C LEU A 325 6.14 -12.52 -21.10
N ILE A 326 6.18 -11.32 -21.67
CA ILE A 326 5.09 -10.77 -22.47
C ILE A 326 5.45 -10.91 -23.95
N HIS A 327 4.78 -11.85 -24.62
CA HIS A 327 4.98 -12.20 -26.02
C HIS A 327 3.98 -11.44 -26.88
N ALA A 328 4.47 -10.49 -27.66
CA ALA A 328 3.67 -9.85 -28.70
C ALA A 328 3.74 -10.66 -30.00
N ALA A 329 2.59 -10.85 -30.66
CA ALA A 329 2.58 -11.45 -31.98
C ALA A 329 3.40 -10.61 -32.98
N ALA A 330 4.08 -11.30 -33.89
CA ALA A 330 4.78 -10.70 -35.01
C ALA A 330 4.31 -11.38 -36.29
N ASP A 331 3.74 -10.61 -37.23
CA ASP A 331 3.14 -11.11 -38.47
C ASP A 331 4.08 -12.09 -39.20
N GLY A 332 3.73 -13.38 -39.15
CA GLY A 332 4.47 -14.47 -39.81
C GLY A 332 5.86 -14.77 -39.25
N ARG A 333 6.22 -14.28 -38.05
CA ARG A 333 7.52 -14.50 -37.39
C ARG A 333 7.34 -15.07 -35.98
N ALA A 334 8.46 -15.48 -35.38
CA ALA A 334 8.48 -15.83 -33.95
C ALA A 334 8.02 -14.63 -33.11
N PRO A 335 7.22 -14.85 -32.05
CA PRO A 335 6.77 -13.79 -31.16
C PRO A 335 7.95 -13.04 -30.55
N ILE A 336 7.79 -11.73 -30.38
CA ILE A 336 8.80 -10.87 -29.76
C ILE A 336 8.47 -10.66 -28.29
N ILE A 337 9.49 -10.67 -27.44
CA ILE A 337 9.32 -10.33 -26.03
C ILE A 337 9.36 -8.81 -25.92
N ILE A 338 8.28 -8.22 -25.42
CA ILE A 338 8.15 -6.77 -25.24
C ILE A 338 8.30 -6.33 -23.78
N GLY A 339 8.46 -7.27 -22.85
CA GLY A 339 8.69 -6.96 -21.45
C GLY A 339 8.43 -8.13 -20.53
N GLU A 340 8.57 -7.85 -19.25
CA GLU A 340 8.40 -8.83 -18.18
C GLU A 340 7.66 -8.22 -16.99
N ILE A 341 6.97 -9.06 -16.25
CA ILE A 341 6.33 -8.71 -14.99
C ILE A 341 6.54 -9.83 -13.98
N ASP A 342 6.62 -9.49 -12.69
CA ASP A 342 6.59 -10.50 -11.64
C ASP A 342 5.29 -11.33 -11.73
N GLN A 343 5.40 -12.66 -11.60
CA GLN A 343 4.29 -13.59 -11.75
C GLN A 343 3.15 -13.26 -10.76
N GLN A 344 3.50 -12.73 -9.59
CA GLN A 344 2.55 -12.29 -8.57
C GLN A 344 1.64 -11.16 -9.03
N SER A 345 2.16 -10.19 -9.79
CA SER A 345 1.39 -9.08 -10.35
C SER A 345 0.72 -9.41 -11.69
N ALA A 346 1.06 -10.53 -12.32
CA ALA A 346 0.57 -10.87 -13.66
C ALA A 346 -0.97 -10.97 -13.75
N PRO A 347 -1.69 -11.62 -12.82
CA PRO A 347 -3.17 -11.63 -12.87
C PRO A 347 -3.81 -10.24 -12.77
N PHE A 348 -3.12 -9.27 -12.17
CA PHE A 348 -3.64 -7.92 -11.98
C PHE A 348 -3.50 -7.04 -13.23
N LEU A 349 -2.50 -7.32 -14.07
CA LEU A 349 -2.10 -6.45 -15.18
C LEU A 349 -2.13 -7.14 -16.55
N LEU A 350 -2.12 -8.47 -16.57
CA LEU A 350 -2.06 -9.31 -17.75
C LEU A 350 -3.15 -10.38 -17.76
N HIS A 351 -4.27 -10.18 -17.05
CA HIS A 351 -5.42 -11.08 -17.19
C HIS A 351 -5.97 -11.05 -18.62
N GLU A 352 -6.69 -12.09 -19.03
CA GLU A 352 -7.37 -12.16 -20.31
C GLU A 352 -8.33 -10.97 -20.47
N GLY A 353 -8.28 -10.35 -21.65
CA GLY A 353 -9.01 -9.11 -21.94
C GLY A 353 -8.40 -7.83 -21.36
N ALA A 354 -7.29 -7.90 -20.63
CA ALA A 354 -6.56 -6.71 -20.20
C ALA A 354 -5.99 -5.93 -21.38
N ILE A 355 -5.89 -4.62 -21.23
CA ILE A 355 -5.10 -3.75 -22.10
C ILE A 355 -3.78 -3.48 -21.40
N TYR A 356 -2.75 -4.22 -21.83
CA TYR A 356 -1.37 -3.98 -21.42
C TYR A 356 -0.78 -2.83 -22.25
N ILE A 357 -0.37 -1.76 -21.59
CA ILE A 357 0.24 -0.61 -22.26
C ILE A 357 1.76 -0.70 -22.10
N HIS A 358 2.46 -0.74 -23.23
CA HIS A 358 3.92 -0.75 -23.28
C HIS A 358 4.41 0.44 -24.09
N GLU A 359 5.07 1.37 -23.40
CA GLU A 359 5.58 2.61 -23.97
C GLU A 359 4.51 3.37 -24.79
N GLY A 360 3.32 3.49 -24.21
CA GLY A 360 2.15 4.13 -24.83
C GLY A 360 1.43 3.33 -25.91
N ARG A 361 1.94 2.16 -26.31
CA ARG A 361 1.26 1.24 -27.24
C ARG A 361 0.38 0.26 -26.49
N SER A 362 -0.87 0.16 -26.90
CA SER A 362 -1.86 -0.71 -26.27
C SER A 362 -1.80 -2.12 -26.88
N HIS A 363 -1.78 -3.12 -26.02
CA HIS A 363 -1.82 -4.53 -26.41
C HIS A 363 -2.96 -5.22 -25.66
N LEU A 364 -3.86 -5.87 -26.40
CA LEU A 364 -4.86 -6.75 -25.81
C LEU A 364 -4.18 -8.04 -25.37
N VAL A 365 -4.40 -8.42 -24.11
CA VAL A 365 -3.94 -9.71 -23.60
C VAL A 365 -4.95 -10.78 -23.99
N GLU A 366 -4.55 -11.68 -24.89
CA GLU A 366 -5.38 -12.77 -25.36
C GLU A 366 -5.35 -13.97 -24.41
N GLN A 367 -4.19 -14.20 -23.79
CA GLN A 367 -3.99 -15.36 -22.93
C GLN A 367 -2.90 -15.07 -21.88
N LEU A 368 -3.15 -15.52 -20.66
CA LEU A 368 -2.16 -15.59 -19.59
C LEU A 368 -1.94 -17.05 -19.18
N ASP A 369 -0.79 -17.60 -19.54
CA ASP A 369 -0.37 -18.94 -19.15
C ASP A 369 0.64 -18.85 -17.99
N LEU A 370 0.12 -18.98 -16.76
CA LEU A 370 0.94 -18.96 -15.55
C LEU A 370 1.81 -20.22 -15.40
N ALA A 371 1.44 -21.35 -16.02
CA ALA A 371 2.23 -22.57 -15.95
C ALA A 371 3.49 -22.47 -16.81
N GLN A 372 3.40 -21.77 -17.94
CA GLN A 372 4.55 -21.48 -18.82
C GLN A 372 5.23 -20.14 -18.52
N ASN A 373 4.69 -19.34 -17.60
CA ASN A 373 5.14 -17.97 -17.33
C ASN A 373 5.15 -17.09 -18.60
N ILE A 374 4.10 -17.17 -19.42
CA ILE A 374 3.95 -16.42 -20.68
C ILE A 374 2.59 -15.73 -20.74
N ALA A 375 2.58 -14.45 -21.12
CA ALA A 375 1.38 -13.73 -21.54
C ALA A 375 1.44 -13.43 -23.04
N ARG A 376 0.41 -13.81 -23.78
CA ARG A 376 0.30 -13.55 -25.23
C ARG A 376 -0.54 -12.32 -25.47
N VAL A 377 0.00 -11.37 -26.23
CA VAL A 377 -0.62 -10.08 -26.46
C VAL A 377 -0.61 -9.71 -27.94
N ASN A 378 -1.63 -8.99 -28.37
CA ASN A 378 -1.74 -8.43 -29.71
C ASN A 378 -1.90 -6.92 -29.64
N GLU A 379 -1.15 -6.20 -30.47
CA GLU A 379 -1.28 -4.74 -30.56
C GLU A 379 -2.69 -4.36 -31.01
N VAL A 380 -3.29 -3.37 -30.34
CA VAL A 380 -4.66 -2.93 -30.59
C VAL A 380 -4.78 -1.42 -30.40
N GLU A 381 -5.55 -0.76 -31.26
CA GLU A 381 -5.92 0.64 -31.07
C GLU A 381 -7.26 0.74 -30.33
N VAL A 382 -7.22 1.20 -29.09
CA VAL A 382 -8.41 1.40 -28.24
C VAL A 382 -8.38 2.75 -27.53
N ASP A 383 -9.56 3.29 -27.21
CA ASP A 383 -9.74 4.53 -26.47
C ASP A 383 -9.95 4.30 -24.96
N TYR A 384 -9.66 3.11 -24.44
CA TYR A 384 -9.82 2.75 -23.03
C TYR A 384 -8.59 1.99 -22.51
N TYR A 385 -8.47 1.90 -21.18
CA TYR A 385 -7.54 1.02 -20.49
C TYR A 385 -8.30 0.13 -19.51
N THR A 386 -7.65 -0.90 -18.96
CA THR A 386 -8.25 -1.83 -18.01
C THR A 386 -7.66 -1.70 -16.62
N GLU A 387 -8.47 -1.92 -15.60
CA GLU A 387 -8.05 -1.95 -14.20
C GLU A 387 -8.73 -3.12 -13.49
N ALA A 388 -7.93 -4.05 -12.98
CA ALA A 388 -8.39 -5.20 -12.23
C ALA A 388 -8.98 -4.80 -10.86
N THR A 389 -9.93 -5.59 -10.39
CA THR A 389 -10.51 -5.49 -9.03
C THR A 389 -10.22 -6.79 -8.31
N THR A 390 -9.64 -6.67 -7.12
CA THR A 390 -9.20 -7.81 -6.32
C THR A 390 -9.89 -7.87 -4.98
N GLU A 391 -10.03 -9.09 -4.50
CA GLU A 391 -10.57 -9.40 -3.18
C GLU A 391 -9.51 -10.18 -2.42
N THR A 392 -9.34 -9.82 -1.14
CA THR A 392 -8.47 -10.56 -0.22
C THR A 392 -9.34 -11.10 0.89
N ALA A 393 -9.25 -12.40 1.13
CA ALA A 393 -9.88 -13.10 2.24
C ALA A 393 -8.79 -13.71 3.12
N ILE A 394 -9.10 -13.85 4.41
CA ILE A 394 -8.22 -14.46 5.39
C ILE A 394 -9.01 -15.59 6.04
N ASP A 395 -8.40 -16.77 6.12
CA ASP A 395 -8.94 -17.91 6.83
C ASP A 395 -7.94 -18.33 7.91
N LEU A 396 -8.42 -18.56 9.13
CA LEU A 396 -7.61 -19.12 10.21
C LEU A 396 -7.39 -20.62 9.96
N LEU A 397 -6.13 -21.05 9.89
CA LEU A 397 -5.78 -22.47 9.72
C LEU A 397 -5.53 -23.13 11.07
N GLU A 398 -4.63 -22.56 11.85
CA GLU A 398 -4.25 -23.06 13.16
C GLU A 398 -4.07 -21.92 14.13
N GLU A 399 -4.59 -22.08 15.34
CA GLU A 399 -4.39 -21.14 16.43
C GLU A 399 -3.29 -21.67 17.36
N HIS A 400 -2.19 -20.93 17.49
CA HIS A 400 -1.07 -21.30 18.37
C HIS A 400 -1.31 -20.86 19.80
N ALA A 401 -1.87 -19.66 19.98
CA ALA A 401 -2.32 -19.20 21.28
C ALA A 401 -3.48 -18.21 21.14
N HIS A 402 -4.37 -18.25 22.13
CA HIS A 402 -5.39 -17.24 22.35
C HIS A 402 -5.38 -16.78 23.81
N SER A 403 -5.89 -15.58 24.01
CA SER A 403 -6.28 -15.09 25.33
C SER A 403 -7.43 -14.10 25.19
N ILE A 404 -8.26 -14.04 26.23
CA ILE A 404 -9.22 -12.95 26.38
C ILE A 404 -8.56 -11.88 27.22
N GLN A 405 -8.39 -10.70 26.66
CA GLN A 405 -7.77 -9.55 27.31
C GLN A 405 -8.72 -8.36 27.23
N GLN A 406 -9.18 -7.89 28.41
CA GLN A 406 -9.98 -6.67 28.61
C GLN A 406 -10.82 -6.24 27.39
N GLY A 407 -11.89 -6.98 27.10
CA GLY A 407 -12.82 -6.60 26.05
C GLY A 407 -12.45 -6.99 24.61
N ALA A 408 -11.35 -7.71 24.40
CA ALA A 408 -11.03 -8.39 23.15
C ALA A 408 -10.65 -9.87 23.37
N ALA A 409 -10.93 -10.68 22.35
CA ALA A 409 -10.23 -11.94 22.13
C ALA A 409 -9.02 -11.66 21.24
N VAL A 410 -7.85 -12.15 21.66
CA VAL A 410 -6.58 -11.88 21.01
C VAL A 410 -5.91 -13.21 20.73
N GLY A 411 -5.36 -13.38 19.54
CA GLY A 411 -4.69 -14.63 19.17
C GLY A 411 -3.59 -14.43 18.15
N TYR A 412 -2.79 -15.47 17.99
CA TYR A 412 -1.89 -15.60 16.86
C TYR A 412 -1.80 -17.06 16.42
N GLY A 413 -1.41 -17.25 15.17
CA GLY A 413 -1.39 -18.58 14.56
C GLY A 413 -1.09 -18.52 13.07
N GLU A 414 -1.46 -19.58 12.37
CA GLU A 414 -1.33 -19.72 10.92
C GLU A 414 -2.60 -19.26 10.22
N LEU A 415 -2.42 -18.41 9.21
CA LEU A 415 -3.46 -17.87 8.36
C LEU A 415 -3.24 -18.30 6.91
N LEU A 416 -4.33 -18.64 6.23
CA LEU A 416 -4.37 -18.74 4.79
C LEU A 416 -4.88 -17.42 4.22
N VAL A 417 -4.02 -16.70 3.52
CA VAL A 417 -4.42 -15.48 2.83
C VAL A 417 -4.73 -15.81 1.39
N ARG A 418 -5.96 -15.51 0.96
CA ARG A 418 -6.44 -15.72 -0.40
C ARG A 418 -6.59 -14.37 -1.10
N SER A 419 -5.94 -14.17 -2.23
CA SER A 419 -6.12 -12.99 -3.07
C SER A 419 -6.56 -13.39 -4.47
N GLN A 420 -7.71 -12.89 -4.91
CA GLN A 420 -8.32 -13.24 -6.18
C GLN A 420 -8.66 -12.01 -7.00
N VAL A 421 -8.37 -12.08 -8.31
CA VAL A 421 -8.82 -11.09 -9.28
C VAL A 421 -10.22 -11.48 -9.75
N MET A 422 -11.23 -10.74 -9.31
CA MET A 422 -12.65 -11.10 -9.51
C MET A 422 -13.25 -10.51 -10.79
N SER A 423 -12.74 -9.35 -11.21
CA SER A 423 -13.24 -8.64 -12.38
C SER A 423 -12.24 -7.59 -12.82
N TYR A 424 -12.45 -7.01 -14.00
CA TYR A 424 -11.77 -5.79 -14.41
C TYR A 424 -12.76 -4.76 -14.94
N ARG A 425 -12.38 -3.49 -14.82
CA ARG A 425 -13.12 -2.36 -15.37
C ARG A 425 -12.46 -1.90 -16.66
N ARG A 426 -13.26 -1.60 -17.68
CA ARG A 426 -12.82 -0.84 -18.87
C ARG A 426 -13.06 0.63 -18.60
N ILE A 427 -12.01 1.44 -18.65
CA ILE A 427 -12.05 2.86 -18.31
C ILE A 427 -11.66 3.68 -19.53
N LYS A 428 -12.57 4.52 -20.01
CA LYS A 428 -12.35 5.39 -21.17
C LYS A 428 -11.24 6.39 -20.88
N ARG A 429 -10.31 6.54 -21.82
CA ARG A 429 -9.23 7.52 -21.76
C ARG A 429 -9.80 8.94 -21.77
N PHE A 430 -9.12 9.87 -21.10
CA PHE A 430 -9.48 11.28 -20.93
C PHE A 430 -10.72 11.55 -20.08
N THR A 431 -11.82 10.83 -20.26
CA THR A 431 -13.01 11.02 -19.42
C THR A 431 -12.95 10.24 -18.11
N HIS A 432 -12.11 9.20 -18.03
CA HIS A 432 -12.03 8.27 -16.89
C HIS A 432 -13.40 7.69 -16.51
N GLU A 433 -14.27 7.54 -17.51
CA GLU A 433 -15.59 6.93 -17.37
C GLU A 433 -15.45 5.40 -17.43
N THR A 434 -16.09 4.70 -16.50
CA THR A 434 -16.17 3.24 -16.57
C THR A 434 -17.15 2.83 -17.65
N LEU A 435 -16.63 2.25 -18.74
CA LEU A 435 -17.41 1.76 -19.87
C LEU A 435 -18.13 0.44 -19.56
N GLY A 436 -17.54 -0.37 -18.69
CA GLY A 436 -18.07 -1.68 -18.35
C GLY A 436 -17.21 -2.39 -17.32
N VAL A 437 -17.78 -3.45 -16.74
CA VAL A 437 -17.09 -4.34 -15.81
C VAL A 437 -17.29 -5.76 -16.31
N THR A 438 -16.19 -6.49 -16.43
CA THR A 438 -16.19 -7.86 -16.93
C THR A 438 -15.70 -8.76 -15.80
N PRO A 439 -16.48 -9.78 -15.40
CA PRO A 439 -16.03 -10.75 -14.41
C PRO A 439 -14.86 -11.56 -14.97
N LEU A 440 -14.02 -12.05 -14.07
CA LEU A 440 -12.91 -12.93 -14.38
C LEU A 440 -13.00 -14.17 -13.49
N ASP A 441 -12.54 -15.29 -14.02
CA ASP A 441 -12.52 -16.58 -13.32
C ASP A 441 -11.06 -17.07 -13.20
N TYR A 442 -10.24 -16.29 -12.48
CA TYR A 442 -8.89 -16.72 -12.13
C TYR A 442 -8.92 -17.46 -10.80
N PRO A 443 -8.13 -18.55 -10.64
CA PRO A 443 -8.02 -19.20 -9.36
C PRO A 443 -7.47 -18.21 -8.31
N PRO A 444 -7.98 -18.23 -7.06
CA PRO A 444 -7.44 -17.43 -5.99
C PRO A 444 -5.99 -17.85 -5.74
N ARG A 445 -5.09 -16.87 -5.63
CA ARG A 445 -3.76 -17.12 -5.10
C ARG A 445 -3.87 -17.29 -3.61
N GLN A 446 -3.25 -18.34 -3.07
CA GLN A 446 -3.26 -18.62 -1.65
C GLN A 446 -1.82 -18.73 -1.15
N TRP A 447 -1.58 -18.24 0.06
CA TRP A 447 -0.33 -18.50 0.75
C TRP A 447 -0.57 -18.58 2.25
N GLU A 448 0.16 -19.49 2.88
CA GLU A 448 0.17 -19.67 4.32
C GLU A 448 1.20 -18.72 4.93
N THR A 449 0.79 -18.05 6.00
CA THR A 449 1.64 -17.13 6.76
C THR A 449 1.21 -17.09 8.21
N SER A 450 1.99 -16.44 9.07
CA SER A 450 1.58 -16.22 10.45
C SER A 450 0.85 -14.89 10.60
N GLY A 451 -0.20 -14.87 11.41
CA GLY A 451 -0.96 -13.66 11.72
C GLY A 451 -1.29 -13.51 13.19
N TYR A 452 -1.40 -12.24 13.59
CA TYR A 452 -1.93 -11.76 14.85
C TYR A 452 -3.35 -11.22 14.61
N TRP A 453 -4.29 -11.49 15.51
CA TRP A 453 -5.62 -10.90 15.44
C TRP A 453 -6.14 -10.39 16.77
N LEU A 454 -7.02 -9.41 16.65
CA LEU A 454 -7.77 -8.80 17.74
C LEU A 454 -9.24 -8.73 17.35
N SER A 455 -10.07 -9.49 18.04
CA SER A 455 -11.52 -9.56 17.86
C SER A 455 -12.21 -8.82 19.00
N VAL A 456 -13.04 -7.82 18.68
CA VAL A 456 -13.72 -7.01 19.69
C VAL A 456 -14.89 -7.80 20.28
N LEU A 457 -14.89 -8.06 21.59
CA LEU A 457 -15.91 -8.88 22.23
C LEU A 457 -17.29 -8.19 22.23
N PRO A 458 -18.41 -8.95 22.20
CA PRO A 458 -19.76 -8.40 22.19
C PRO A 458 -20.03 -7.40 23.32
N GLN A 459 -19.52 -7.66 24.53
CA GLN A 459 -19.73 -6.77 25.68
C GLN A 459 -19.07 -5.39 25.46
N THR A 460 -17.91 -5.36 24.83
CA THR A 460 -17.20 -4.12 24.47
C THR A 460 -17.93 -3.37 23.38
N GLN A 461 -18.42 -4.09 22.37
CA GLN A 461 -19.24 -3.52 21.31
C GLN A 461 -20.52 -2.90 21.91
N GLU A 462 -21.25 -3.62 22.76
CA GLU A 462 -22.45 -3.11 23.43
C GLU A 462 -22.17 -1.88 24.30
N MET A 463 -21.06 -1.89 25.05
CA MET A 463 -20.64 -0.74 25.86
C MET A 463 -20.40 0.49 24.99
N LEU A 464 -19.64 0.35 23.90
CA LEU A 464 -19.35 1.43 22.96
C LEU A 464 -20.62 1.86 22.20
N MET A 465 -21.52 0.94 21.85
CA MET A 465 -22.83 1.24 21.24
C MET A 465 -23.69 2.09 22.17
N ARG A 466 -23.80 1.72 23.46
CA ARG A 466 -24.55 2.50 24.46
C ARG A 466 -23.98 3.90 24.66
N ALA A 467 -22.67 4.07 24.47
CA ALA A 467 -22.00 5.36 24.51
C ALA A 467 -22.10 6.15 23.18
N GLY A 468 -22.72 5.59 22.13
CA GLY A 468 -22.77 6.22 20.80
C GLY A 468 -21.41 6.27 20.09
N GLN A 469 -20.48 5.40 20.48
CA GLN A 469 -19.08 5.37 20.04
C GLN A 469 -18.73 4.11 19.23
N TRP A 470 -19.71 3.23 18.95
CA TRP A 470 -19.53 2.08 18.07
C TRP A 470 -20.26 2.27 16.75
N MET A 471 -19.50 2.38 15.66
CA MET A 471 -20.01 2.68 14.32
C MET A 471 -19.68 1.60 13.29
N ASP A 472 -19.18 0.45 13.74
CA ASP A 472 -18.70 -0.64 12.87
C ASP A 472 -19.70 -1.81 12.73
N ALA A 473 -20.84 -1.79 13.44
CA ALA A 473 -21.92 -2.78 13.28
C ALA A 473 -22.71 -2.59 11.97
N PRO A 474 -23.32 -3.63 11.36
CA PRO A 474 -24.17 -3.47 10.18
C PRO A 474 -25.22 -2.35 10.33
N ASN A 475 -25.49 -1.60 9.26
CA ASN A 475 -26.48 -0.50 9.31
C ASN A 475 -27.89 -1.07 9.49
N ASP A 476 -28.53 -0.80 10.61
CA ASP A 476 -30.00 -0.82 10.72
C ASP A 476 -30.54 0.50 10.15
N TYR A 477 -31.07 0.46 8.93
CA TYR A 477 -31.65 1.63 8.29
C TYR A 477 -33.01 2.05 8.88
N GLY A 478 -33.51 1.34 9.88
CA GLY A 478 -34.73 1.64 10.59
C GLY A 478 -36.02 1.20 9.87
N PRO A 479 -37.17 1.28 10.55
CA PRO A 479 -38.43 0.69 10.10
C PRO A 479 -38.95 1.18 8.74
N ASN A 480 -38.64 2.42 8.34
CA ASN A 480 -39.14 2.99 7.08
C ASN A 480 -38.27 2.64 5.86
N TRP A 481 -37.16 1.93 6.03
CA TRP A 481 -36.14 1.76 5.00
C TRP A 481 -36.69 1.13 3.71
N GLN A 482 -37.42 0.01 3.80
CA GLN A 482 -37.93 -0.67 2.61
C GLN A 482 -38.93 0.18 1.83
N THR A 483 -39.73 0.98 2.54
CA THR A 483 -40.67 1.94 1.94
C THR A 483 -39.92 3.06 1.23
N GLN A 484 -38.91 3.66 1.85
CA GLN A 484 -38.13 4.75 1.25
C GLN A 484 -37.27 4.26 0.09
N ARG A 485 -36.63 3.09 0.23
CA ARG A 485 -35.89 2.41 -0.82
C ARG A 485 -36.75 2.19 -2.07
N SER A 486 -38.00 1.75 -1.89
CA SER A 486 -38.95 1.58 -3.00
C SER A 486 -39.34 2.91 -3.64
N ARG A 487 -39.54 3.97 -2.83
CA ARG A 487 -39.87 5.32 -3.32
C ARG A 487 -38.72 5.96 -4.12
N VAL A 488 -37.48 5.80 -3.67
CA VAL A 488 -36.28 6.27 -4.40
C VAL A 488 -36.15 5.53 -5.72
N ARG A 489 -36.32 4.21 -5.72
CA ARG A 489 -36.30 3.40 -6.95
C ARG A 489 -37.33 3.87 -7.98
N ALA A 490 -38.56 4.15 -7.53
CA ALA A 490 -39.61 4.67 -8.41
C ALA A 490 -39.32 6.12 -8.86
N ARG A 491 -38.86 7.00 -7.96
CA ARG A 491 -38.47 8.39 -8.27
C ARG A 491 -37.40 8.45 -9.36
N ASP A 492 -36.39 7.59 -9.25
CA ASP A 492 -35.25 7.55 -10.18
C ASP A 492 -35.53 6.68 -11.41
N GLY A 493 -36.79 6.26 -11.61
CA GLY A 493 -37.22 5.49 -12.78
C GLY A 493 -36.50 4.16 -12.95
N TYR A 494 -36.09 3.52 -11.85
CA TYR A 494 -35.31 2.28 -11.82
C TYR A 494 -34.00 2.38 -12.63
N ARG A 495 -33.43 3.58 -12.71
CA ARG A 495 -32.18 3.87 -13.40
C ARG A 495 -31.16 4.48 -12.46
N CYS A 496 -29.89 4.13 -12.68
CA CYS A 496 -28.78 4.72 -11.97
C CYS A 496 -28.73 6.23 -12.24
N THR A 497 -28.78 7.04 -11.19
CA THR A 497 -28.70 8.50 -11.27
C THR A 497 -27.32 9.01 -11.72
N GLN A 498 -26.30 8.15 -11.67
CA GLN A 498 -24.92 8.51 -12.02
C GLN A 498 -24.55 8.17 -13.47
N CYS A 499 -24.99 7.01 -13.99
CA CYS A 499 -24.62 6.55 -15.34
C CYS A 499 -25.82 6.22 -16.24
N GLY A 500 -27.06 6.38 -15.76
CA GLY A 500 -28.28 6.10 -16.53
C GLY A 500 -28.60 4.62 -16.76
N ALA A 501 -27.75 3.69 -16.31
CA ALA A 501 -27.95 2.25 -16.46
C ALA A 501 -29.31 1.82 -15.88
N PRO A 502 -30.10 0.99 -16.57
CA PRO A 502 -31.32 0.40 -16.01
C PRO A 502 -30.99 -0.74 -15.03
N GLU A 503 -31.88 -1.03 -14.09
CA GLU A 503 -31.78 -2.22 -13.23
C GLU A 503 -31.81 -3.52 -14.06
N ALA A 504 -31.06 -4.52 -13.61
CA ALA A 504 -31.05 -5.85 -14.20
C ALA A 504 -32.23 -6.68 -13.69
N SER A 505 -32.68 -7.68 -14.46
CA SER A 505 -33.81 -8.54 -14.09
C SER A 505 -33.56 -9.41 -12.86
N ASP A 506 -32.30 -9.72 -12.58
CA ASP A 506 -31.83 -10.58 -11.49
C ASP A 506 -31.34 -9.78 -10.27
N ARG A 507 -31.23 -8.45 -10.36
CA ARG A 507 -30.69 -7.62 -9.27
C ARG A 507 -31.19 -6.18 -9.28
N GLN A 508 -31.64 -5.74 -8.12
CA GLN A 508 -32.05 -4.35 -7.86
C GLN A 508 -30.82 -3.45 -7.68
N HIS A 509 -30.91 -2.17 -8.07
CA HIS A 509 -29.88 -1.18 -7.81
C HIS A 509 -29.80 -0.82 -6.33
N ASP A 510 -28.63 -0.34 -5.95
CA ASP A 510 -28.30 0.03 -4.59
C ASP A 510 -28.83 1.46 -4.33
N VAL A 511 -29.43 1.68 -3.16
CA VAL A 511 -29.84 3.02 -2.73
C VAL A 511 -28.74 3.55 -1.82
N HIS A 512 -28.10 4.64 -2.25
CA HIS A 512 -27.00 5.27 -1.56
C HIS A 512 -27.46 6.50 -0.79
N HIS A 513 -26.98 6.67 0.44
CA HIS A 513 -27.18 7.89 1.23
C HIS A 513 -26.13 8.94 0.87
N LEU A 514 -26.54 10.15 0.47
CA LEU A 514 -25.64 11.25 0.14
C LEU A 514 -24.87 11.74 1.37
N ILE A 515 -25.59 11.92 2.48
CA ILE A 515 -25.04 12.05 3.83
C ILE A 515 -25.12 10.65 4.44
N PRO A 516 -23.97 10.00 4.76
CA PRO A 516 -23.94 8.67 5.35
C PRO A 516 -24.95 8.48 6.48
N PHE A 517 -25.75 7.41 6.41
CA PHE A 517 -26.82 7.13 7.36
C PHE A 517 -26.35 7.18 8.83
N ARG A 518 -25.13 6.71 9.07
CA ARG A 518 -24.46 6.69 10.36
C ARG A 518 -24.29 8.07 11.00
N THR A 519 -24.14 9.13 10.22
CA THR A 519 -23.94 10.50 10.74
C THR A 519 -25.16 11.01 11.50
N PHE A 520 -26.36 10.50 11.19
CA PHE A 520 -27.59 10.89 11.88
C PHE A 520 -27.70 10.27 13.28
N GLY A 521 -26.83 9.34 13.67
CA GLY A 521 -26.79 8.78 15.03
C GLY A 521 -28.07 8.02 15.41
N TYR A 522 -28.69 7.32 14.46
CA TYR A 522 -29.85 6.49 14.74
C TYR A 522 -29.50 5.34 15.69
N MET A 523 -30.30 5.17 16.73
CA MET A 523 -30.22 4.05 17.67
C MET A 523 -31.60 3.44 17.83
N ALA A 524 -31.75 2.17 17.44
CA ALA A 524 -33.00 1.44 17.50
C ALA A 524 -33.61 1.46 18.91
N GLY A 525 -34.89 1.84 19.01
CA GLY A 525 -35.61 1.96 20.28
C GLY A 525 -35.25 3.17 21.14
N LEU A 526 -34.23 3.95 20.77
CA LEU A 526 -33.81 5.16 21.51
C LEU A 526 -34.18 6.46 20.80
N ASN A 527 -34.13 6.50 19.47
CA ASN A 527 -34.50 7.69 18.69
C ASN A 527 -35.08 7.34 17.31
N GLU A 528 -35.61 8.35 16.61
CA GLU A 528 -36.22 8.21 15.28
C GLU A 528 -35.39 8.88 14.17
N ASN A 529 -34.08 9.06 14.38
CA ASN A 529 -33.23 9.79 13.43
C ASN A 529 -33.15 9.11 12.04
N TYR A 530 -33.53 7.83 11.94
CA TYR A 530 -33.71 7.11 10.67
C TYR A 530 -34.72 7.81 9.74
N ILE A 531 -35.70 8.54 10.27
CA ILE A 531 -36.68 9.30 9.46
C ILE A 531 -35.97 10.39 8.66
N GLN A 532 -35.07 11.14 9.32
CA GLN A 532 -34.29 12.20 8.67
C GLN A 532 -33.23 11.60 7.72
N ALA A 533 -32.55 10.54 8.15
CA ALA A 533 -31.53 9.88 7.35
C ALA A 533 -32.08 9.31 6.04
N ASN A 534 -33.32 8.79 6.06
CA ASN A 534 -33.98 8.18 4.90
C ASN A 534 -34.93 9.13 4.15
N ARG A 535 -34.78 10.45 4.31
CA ARG A 535 -35.52 11.40 3.45
C ARG A 535 -35.05 11.24 2.01
N LEU A 536 -35.98 11.38 1.06
CA LEU A 536 -35.69 11.11 -0.36
C LEU A 536 -34.57 12.00 -0.90
N ASP A 537 -34.49 13.26 -0.47
CA ASP A 537 -33.41 14.20 -0.82
C ASP A 537 -32.02 13.72 -0.37
N ASN A 538 -31.92 12.89 0.67
CA ASN A 538 -30.67 12.26 1.10
C ASN A 538 -30.37 10.93 0.39
N LEU A 539 -31.23 10.45 -0.51
CA LEU A 539 -31.09 9.13 -1.12
C LEU A 539 -30.98 9.21 -2.64
N VAL A 540 -30.11 8.41 -3.25
CA VAL A 540 -29.98 8.28 -4.71
C VAL A 540 -29.88 6.82 -5.13
N LEU A 541 -30.54 6.47 -6.24
CA LEU A 541 -30.41 5.14 -6.83
C LEU A 541 -29.14 5.06 -7.68
N VAL A 542 -28.30 4.05 -7.44
CA VAL A 542 -27.06 3.85 -8.18
C VAL A 542 -26.84 2.37 -8.50
N CYS A 543 -26.26 2.10 -9.67
CA CYS A 543 -25.85 0.72 -10.00
C CYS A 543 -24.66 0.31 -9.13
N ARG A 544 -24.44 -1.00 -8.94
CA ARG A 544 -23.37 -1.56 -8.09
C ARG A 544 -21.98 -0.96 -8.35
N ASN A 545 -21.69 -0.60 -9.59
CA ASN A 545 -20.40 -0.01 -9.96
C ASN A 545 -20.31 1.46 -9.56
N CYS A 546 -21.37 2.23 -9.72
CA CYS A 546 -21.45 3.61 -9.25
C CYS A 546 -21.52 3.66 -7.71
N HIS A 547 -22.25 2.74 -7.07
CA HIS A 547 -22.27 2.59 -5.62
C HIS A 547 -20.87 2.37 -5.05
N ARG A 548 -20.12 1.41 -5.61
CA ARG A 548 -18.73 1.15 -5.21
C ARG A 548 -17.81 2.37 -5.39
N ARG A 549 -18.01 3.18 -6.44
CA ARG A 549 -17.25 4.44 -6.63
C ARG A 549 -17.59 5.46 -5.55
N LEU A 550 -18.87 5.65 -5.25
CA LEU A 550 -19.31 6.55 -4.18
C LEU A 550 -18.80 6.09 -2.81
N GLU A 551 -18.91 4.80 -2.50
CA GLU A 551 -18.33 4.23 -1.26
C GLU A 551 -16.81 4.36 -1.19
N SER A 552 -16.10 4.24 -2.32
CA SER A 552 -14.65 4.43 -2.35
C SER A 552 -14.23 5.90 -2.15
N ALA A 553 -15.10 6.84 -2.51
CA ALA A 553 -14.89 8.27 -2.29
C ALA A 553 -15.25 8.70 -0.86
N VAL A 554 -16.28 8.09 -0.27
CA VAL A 554 -16.83 8.41 1.06
C VAL A 554 -16.57 7.26 2.05
N ARG A 555 -15.35 6.70 2.08
CA ARG A 555 -15.00 5.70 3.10
C ARG A 555 -14.95 6.38 4.47
N THR A 556 -16.08 6.40 5.16
CA THR A 556 -16.18 6.77 6.57
C THR A 556 -15.38 5.75 7.38
N ARG A 557 -14.24 6.18 7.94
CA ARG A 557 -13.40 5.34 8.81
C ARG A 557 -14.03 5.22 10.19
N GLY A 558 -14.36 3.98 10.56
CA GLY A 558 -14.84 3.62 11.89
C GLY A 558 -13.70 3.55 12.91
N ALA A 559 -14.04 3.13 14.13
CA ALA A 559 -13.05 2.95 15.20
C ALA A 559 -12.03 1.87 14.82
N LEU A 560 -12.49 0.78 14.20
CA LEU A 560 -11.67 -0.34 13.75
C LEU A 560 -10.65 0.07 12.69
N ASP A 561 -11.06 0.85 11.67
CA ASP A 561 -10.12 1.31 10.64
C ASP A 561 -9.04 2.21 11.23
N GLY A 562 -9.42 3.08 12.17
CA GLY A 562 -8.48 3.97 12.84
C GLY A 562 -7.49 3.22 13.73
N LEU A 563 -7.96 2.19 14.45
CA LEU A 563 -7.10 1.33 15.26
C LEU A 563 -6.17 0.50 14.38
N ALA A 564 -6.71 -0.15 13.34
CA ALA A 564 -5.94 -0.94 12.39
C ALA A 564 -4.84 -0.12 11.70
N TYR A 565 -5.15 1.10 11.28
CA TYR A 565 -4.16 2.02 10.71
C TYR A 565 -3.09 2.41 11.73
N THR A 566 -3.48 2.69 12.97
CA THR A 566 -2.56 3.04 14.06
C THR A 566 -1.61 1.89 14.37
N LEU A 567 -2.14 0.68 14.57
CA LEU A 567 -1.36 -0.52 14.85
C LEU A 567 -0.43 -0.88 13.70
N HIS A 568 -0.89 -0.77 12.45
CA HIS A 568 -0.06 -1.05 11.29
C HIS A 568 1.12 -0.05 11.11
N ASN A 569 1.03 1.16 11.69
CA ASN A 569 2.16 2.09 11.75
C ASN A 569 3.08 1.91 12.97
N LEU A 570 2.53 1.43 14.10
CA LEU A 570 3.30 1.21 15.33
C LEU A 570 4.03 -0.14 15.32
N ALA A 571 3.40 -1.19 14.81
CA ALA A 571 3.95 -2.54 14.76
C ALA A 571 5.38 -2.58 14.18
N PRO A 572 5.69 -1.93 13.03
CA PRO A 572 7.04 -1.95 12.48
C PRO A 572 8.13 -1.38 13.39
N LEU A 573 7.79 -0.41 14.26
CA LEU A 573 8.74 0.18 15.21
C LEU A 573 9.11 -0.80 16.33
N HIS A 574 8.16 -1.63 16.77
CA HIS A 574 8.37 -2.64 17.80
C HIS A 574 8.97 -3.93 17.25
N LEU A 575 8.58 -4.31 16.04
CA LEU A 575 9.08 -5.49 15.32
C LEU A 575 10.42 -5.23 14.62
N MET A 576 10.82 -3.96 14.51
CA MET A 576 12.04 -3.52 13.85
C MET A 576 12.08 -3.93 12.36
N CYS A 577 10.93 -3.86 11.70
CA CYS A 577 10.72 -4.20 10.29
C CYS A 577 10.27 -2.98 9.46
N ASP A 578 10.12 -3.14 8.15
CA ASP A 578 9.51 -2.12 7.29
C ASP A 578 7.99 -2.28 7.31
N ARG A 579 7.25 -1.18 7.13
CA ARG A 579 5.79 -1.22 7.03
C ARG A 579 5.30 -2.16 5.91
N GLN A 580 6.10 -2.36 4.85
CA GLN A 580 5.77 -3.27 3.75
C GLN A 580 6.01 -4.75 4.08
N ASP A 581 6.60 -5.10 5.22
CA ASP A 581 6.84 -6.49 5.62
C ASP A 581 5.60 -7.15 6.25
N ILE A 582 4.65 -6.33 6.72
CA ILE A 582 3.36 -6.74 7.28
C ILE A 582 2.21 -6.13 6.48
N ASP A 583 1.02 -6.70 6.59
CA ASP A 583 -0.21 -6.13 6.05
C ASP A 583 -1.31 -6.17 7.11
N VAL A 584 -2.41 -5.46 6.87
CA VAL A 584 -3.53 -5.35 7.80
C VAL A 584 -4.86 -5.57 7.07
N ALA A 585 -5.73 -6.38 7.66
CA ALA A 585 -7.10 -6.55 7.22
C ALA A 585 -8.07 -6.25 8.37
N VAL A 586 -9.22 -5.69 8.02
CA VAL A 586 -10.29 -5.40 8.97
C VAL A 586 -11.52 -6.14 8.49
N GLU A 587 -11.93 -7.14 9.24
CA GLU A 587 -13.18 -7.84 9.05
C GLU A 587 -14.23 -7.27 10.01
N ARG A 588 -15.40 -6.97 9.48
CA ARG A 588 -16.56 -6.55 10.28
C ARG A 588 -17.52 -7.72 10.36
N SER A 589 -18.30 -7.80 11.44
CA SER A 589 -19.32 -8.83 11.59
C SER A 589 -20.15 -8.99 10.32
N ARG A 590 -20.15 -10.19 9.75
CA ARG A 590 -20.98 -10.52 8.60
C ARG A 590 -22.45 -10.45 9.03
N PRO A 591 -23.33 -9.77 8.28
CA PRO A 591 -24.76 -9.96 8.47
C PRO A 591 -25.10 -11.44 8.18
N PRO A 592 -26.05 -12.06 8.90
CA PRO A 592 -26.44 -13.45 8.68
C PRO A 592 -27.05 -13.78 7.29
N ASP A 593 -27.21 -12.79 6.41
CA ASP A 593 -27.83 -12.99 5.10
C ASP A 593 -26.77 -13.42 4.07
N LEU A 594 -26.51 -14.72 4.03
CA LEU A 594 -26.05 -15.57 2.91
C LEU A 594 -25.60 -16.99 3.39
N ALA A 595 -25.94 -17.40 4.62
CA ALA A 595 -25.78 -18.78 5.04
C ALA A 595 -26.92 -19.63 4.45
N ASP A 596 -26.58 -20.60 3.60
CA ASP A 596 -27.50 -21.68 3.20
C ASP A 596 -28.14 -22.31 4.44
N GLU A 597 -29.45 -22.58 4.40
CA GLU A 597 -30.25 -23.14 5.50
C GLU A 597 -29.76 -24.50 6.03
N SER A 598 -28.70 -25.09 5.46
CA SER A 598 -28.13 -26.38 5.85
C SER A 598 -27.06 -26.33 6.95
N SER A 599 -26.58 -25.16 7.40
CA SER A 599 -25.51 -25.06 8.41
C SER A 599 -25.98 -24.85 9.86
N ALA A 600 -27.29 -24.80 10.11
CA ALA A 600 -27.86 -24.42 11.41
C ALA A 600 -27.77 -25.49 12.54
N GLN A 601 -26.95 -26.53 12.43
CA GLN A 601 -26.93 -27.64 13.40
C GLN A 601 -25.58 -27.95 14.07
N GLN A 602 -24.57 -27.12 13.92
CA GLN A 602 -23.32 -27.24 14.70
C GLN A 602 -22.87 -25.87 15.22
N ALA A 603 -23.55 -25.37 16.25
CA ALA A 603 -23.09 -24.25 17.05
C ALA A 603 -22.34 -24.80 18.27
N ASP A 604 -21.07 -25.11 18.09
CA ASP A 604 -20.09 -25.25 19.18
C ASP A 604 -18.71 -24.82 18.60
N ALA A 605 -18.02 -23.93 19.33
CA ALA A 605 -16.73 -23.29 19.03
C ALA A 605 -16.64 -22.19 17.94
N SER A 606 -17.69 -21.93 17.15
CA SER A 606 -17.66 -21.01 15.99
C SER A 606 -18.12 -19.55 16.24
N THR A 607 -18.14 -19.06 17.48
CA THR A 607 -18.66 -17.71 17.81
C THR A 607 -17.64 -16.57 17.69
N LEU A 608 -16.36 -16.87 17.43
CA LEU A 608 -15.31 -15.86 17.23
C LEU A 608 -15.21 -15.38 15.77
N ASP A 609 -15.57 -16.22 14.79
CA ASP A 609 -15.48 -15.90 13.35
C ASP A 609 -16.45 -14.81 12.89
N GLU A 610 -17.44 -14.46 13.71
CA GLU A 610 -18.41 -13.40 13.42
C GLU A 610 -18.09 -12.07 14.12
N LEU A 611 -17.00 -12.02 14.90
CA LEU A 611 -16.62 -10.80 15.61
C LEU A 611 -15.89 -9.82 14.69
N PRO A 612 -16.07 -8.50 14.90
CA PRO A 612 -15.27 -7.48 14.24
C PRO A 612 -13.80 -7.66 14.64
N THR A 613 -12.96 -7.96 13.65
CA THR A 613 -11.60 -8.45 13.85
C THR A 613 -10.59 -7.66 13.03
N ILE A 614 -9.48 -7.28 13.67
CA ILE A 614 -8.31 -6.70 13.01
C ILE A 614 -7.26 -7.80 12.91
N TYR A 615 -6.85 -8.13 11.69
CA TYR A 615 -5.73 -9.04 11.41
C TYR A 615 -4.50 -8.22 11.02
N ILE A 616 -3.35 -8.54 11.63
CA ILE A 616 -2.03 -8.10 11.17
C ILE A 616 -1.24 -9.35 10.84
N TYR A 617 -0.83 -9.47 9.58
CA TYR A 617 -0.17 -10.70 9.11
C TYR A 617 1.07 -10.37 8.31
N GLU A 618 1.96 -11.35 8.24
CA GLU A 618 3.24 -11.20 7.57
C GLU A 618 3.09 -11.39 6.06
N ARG A 619 3.82 -10.61 5.26
CA ARG A 619 3.84 -10.81 3.81
C ARG A 619 4.82 -11.88 3.36
N ALA A 620 5.71 -12.31 4.26
CA ALA A 620 6.55 -13.49 4.06
C ALA A 620 5.71 -14.77 4.16
N THR A 621 5.95 -15.70 3.24
CA THR A 621 5.42 -17.06 3.31
C THR A 621 5.95 -17.77 4.55
N ALA A 622 5.10 -18.56 5.22
CA ALA A 622 5.38 -19.24 6.51
C ALA A 622 5.65 -18.31 7.71
N GLY A 623 5.73 -17.00 7.53
CA GLY A 623 6.01 -16.03 8.59
C GLY A 623 7.48 -16.01 9.07
N LEU A 624 7.82 -14.98 9.83
CA LEU A 624 9.14 -14.66 10.39
C LEU A 624 9.08 -14.47 11.91
N GLY A 625 7.96 -14.83 12.54
CA GLY A 625 7.72 -14.73 13.98
C GLY A 625 7.28 -13.34 14.45
N PHE A 626 6.89 -12.44 13.55
CA PHE A 626 6.36 -11.13 13.93
C PHE A 626 5.02 -11.24 14.64
N SER A 627 4.15 -12.12 14.16
CA SER A 627 2.80 -12.29 14.71
C SER A 627 2.80 -12.76 16.16
N GLN A 628 3.66 -13.72 16.51
CA GLN A 628 3.88 -14.12 17.90
C GLN A 628 4.35 -12.93 18.75
N ARG A 629 5.30 -12.14 18.24
CA ARG A 629 5.82 -10.99 18.98
C ARG A 629 4.75 -9.90 19.17
N LEU A 630 3.87 -9.69 18.20
CA LEU A 630 2.73 -8.76 18.32
C LEU A 630 1.74 -9.24 19.38
N TYR A 631 1.49 -10.55 19.46
CA TYR A 631 0.65 -11.14 20.51
C TYR A 631 1.22 -10.88 21.91
N GLU A 632 2.53 -11.11 22.10
CA GLU A 632 3.22 -10.81 23.37
C GLU A 632 3.19 -9.32 23.74
N LEU A 633 3.23 -8.45 22.74
CA LEU A 633 3.23 -6.99 22.90
C LEU A 633 1.84 -6.36 22.88
N HIS A 634 0.76 -7.14 22.88
CA HIS A 634 -0.60 -6.63 22.67
C HIS A 634 -0.96 -5.42 23.54
N THR A 635 -0.81 -5.53 24.87
CA THR A 635 -1.14 -4.45 25.81
C THR A 635 -0.24 -3.22 25.62
N ASP A 636 1.05 -3.44 25.36
CA ASP A 636 2.00 -2.36 25.10
C ASP A 636 1.64 -1.63 23.81
N LEU A 637 1.29 -2.36 22.75
CA LEU A 637 0.87 -1.79 21.47
C LEU A 637 -0.39 -0.94 21.61
N LEU A 638 -1.41 -1.43 22.33
CA LEU A 638 -2.61 -0.64 22.61
C LEU A 638 -2.31 0.60 23.46
N THR A 639 -1.42 0.48 24.44
CA THR A 639 -0.99 1.60 25.28
C THR A 639 -0.26 2.67 24.45
N GLN A 640 0.67 2.26 23.58
CA GLN A 640 1.36 3.17 22.68
C GLN A 640 0.42 3.78 21.63
N ALA A 641 -0.56 3.01 21.13
CA ALA A 641 -1.61 3.53 20.26
C ALA A 641 -2.40 4.64 20.95
N ARG A 642 -2.80 4.43 22.22
CA ARG A 642 -3.47 5.45 23.02
C ARG A 642 -2.62 6.71 23.16
N VAL A 643 -1.35 6.57 23.56
CA VAL A 643 -0.42 7.70 23.73
C VAL A 643 -0.25 8.47 22.43
N LEU A 644 -0.04 7.78 21.31
CA LEU A 644 0.10 8.39 19.98
C LEU A 644 -1.15 9.18 19.59
N ILE A 645 -2.33 8.58 19.78
CA ILE A 645 -3.61 9.21 19.42
C ILE A 645 -3.87 10.44 20.30
N GLN A 646 -3.60 10.36 21.61
CA GLN A 646 -3.80 11.47 22.55
C GLN A 646 -2.82 12.62 22.32
N ALA A 647 -1.54 12.32 22.08
CA ALA A 647 -0.50 13.32 21.86
C ALA A 647 -0.64 14.05 20.52
N CYS A 648 -1.30 13.44 19.53
CA CYS A 648 -1.52 14.05 18.24
C CYS A 648 -2.45 15.27 18.36
N SER A 649 -2.06 16.40 17.77
CA SER A 649 -2.84 17.65 17.81
C SER A 649 -4.04 17.70 16.87
N CYS A 650 -4.22 16.72 15.99
CA CYS A 650 -5.36 16.71 15.06
C CYS A 650 -6.71 16.60 15.79
N ALA A 651 -7.76 17.19 15.23
CA ALA A 651 -9.10 17.12 15.82
C ALA A 651 -9.82 15.79 15.49
N ILE A 652 -9.82 15.41 14.21
CA ILE A 652 -10.63 14.29 13.68
C ILE A 652 -9.82 13.03 13.35
N GLY A 653 -8.54 13.19 13.01
CA GLY A 653 -7.64 12.12 12.58
C GLY A 653 -6.68 12.59 11.49
N CYS A 654 -5.46 12.07 11.48
CA CYS A 654 -4.44 12.42 10.48
C CYS A 654 -3.55 11.21 10.12
N PRO A 655 -2.75 11.28 9.03
CA PRO A 655 -1.83 10.22 8.64
C PRO A 655 -0.86 9.76 9.73
N SER A 656 -0.58 10.59 10.74
CA SER A 656 0.33 10.30 11.85
C SER A 656 -0.32 9.59 13.05
N CYS A 657 -1.65 9.45 13.09
CA CYS A 657 -2.35 8.73 14.16
C CYS A 657 -3.31 7.68 13.59
N VAL A 658 -4.62 7.96 13.57
CA VAL A 658 -5.70 7.04 13.14
C VAL A 658 -5.89 6.99 11.61
N GLY A 659 -5.05 7.68 10.86
CA GLY A 659 -5.11 7.76 9.41
C GLY A 659 -5.80 9.03 8.92
N PRO A 660 -5.64 9.35 7.64
CA PRO A 660 -6.16 10.59 7.09
C PRO A 660 -7.69 10.56 7.07
N VAL A 661 -8.30 11.65 7.53
CA VAL A 661 -9.74 11.93 7.48
C VAL A 661 -9.89 13.32 6.85
N LEU A 662 -10.86 13.49 5.95
CA LEU A 662 -11.07 14.77 5.26
C LEU A 662 -11.89 15.73 6.13
N GLU A 663 -11.39 16.96 6.33
CA GLU A 663 -12.03 17.99 7.16
C GLU A 663 -13.30 18.61 6.52
N ASN A 664 -13.56 18.35 5.23
CA ASN A 664 -14.56 19.09 4.43
C ASN A 664 -15.84 18.31 4.07
N GLU A 665 -16.05 17.10 4.61
CA GLU A 665 -17.28 16.35 4.36
C GLU A 665 -18.36 16.72 5.40
N GLN A 666 -19.61 16.95 4.97
CA GLN A 666 -20.74 17.37 5.81
C GLN A 666 -21.18 16.31 6.85
N ALA A 667 -20.52 15.14 6.88
CA ALA A 667 -20.87 14.00 7.69
C ALA A 667 -19.62 13.35 8.32
N GLN A 668 -19.11 13.95 9.38
CA GLN A 668 -17.84 13.52 9.98
C GLN A 668 -18.09 12.55 11.13
N LEU A 669 -17.51 11.36 11.04
CA LEU A 669 -17.24 10.55 12.21
C LEU A 669 -16.03 11.18 12.91
N GLU A 670 -16.10 11.36 14.22
CA GLU A 670 -14.94 11.76 15.04
C GLU A 670 -13.99 10.57 15.18
N THR A 671 -13.40 10.09 14.06
CA THR A 671 -12.62 8.84 13.99
C THR A 671 -11.56 8.78 15.09
N LYS A 672 -10.84 9.87 15.36
CA LYS A 672 -9.89 9.97 16.48
C LYS A 672 -10.53 9.63 17.82
N GLN A 673 -11.70 10.21 18.11
CA GLN A 673 -12.41 9.97 19.38
C GLN A 673 -12.99 8.56 19.44
N LEU A 674 -13.57 8.06 18.34
CA LEU A 674 -14.11 6.70 18.26
C LEU A 674 -13.01 5.65 18.44
N THR A 675 -11.88 5.82 17.76
CA THR A 675 -10.71 4.96 17.95
C THR A 675 -10.16 5.06 19.36
N LEU A 676 -10.05 6.27 19.94
CA LEU A 676 -9.58 6.42 21.32
C LEU A 676 -10.51 5.75 22.32
N ALA A 677 -11.83 5.86 22.13
CA ALA A 677 -12.83 5.16 22.95
C ALA A 677 -12.68 3.65 22.84
N LEU A 678 -12.48 3.12 21.63
CA LEU A 678 -12.19 1.70 21.41
C LEU A 678 -10.90 1.28 22.12
N VAL A 679 -9.79 2.01 21.97
CA VAL A 679 -8.54 1.66 22.65
C VAL A 679 -8.68 1.70 24.17
N ASN A 680 -9.37 2.69 24.72
CA ASN A 680 -9.61 2.78 26.16
C ASN A 680 -10.46 1.60 26.66
N ALA A 681 -11.50 1.23 25.91
CA ALA A 681 -12.31 0.06 26.21
C ALA A 681 -11.49 -1.24 26.20
N LEU A 682 -10.61 -1.40 25.21
CA LEU A 682 -9.70 -2.54 25.08
C LEU A 682 -8.59 -2.57 26.15
N LEU A 683 -8.33 -1.45 26.81
CA LEU A 683 -7.42 -1.35 27.96
C LEU A 683 -8.16 -1.48 29.31
N GLY A 684 -9.48 -1.73 29.29
CA GLY A 684 -10.31 -1.89 30.48
C GLY A 684 -10.67 -0.57 31.19
N GLU A 685 -10.52 0.57 30.52
CA GLU A 685 -10.93 1.87 31.06
C GLU A 685 -12.42 2.14 30.84
N ALA A 686 -13.01 2.93 31.75
CA ALA A 686 -14.41 3.31 31.64
C ALA A 686 -14.62 4.18 30.39
N VAL A 687 -15.54 3.74 29.51
CA VAL A 687 -15.95 4.51 28.35
C VAL A 687 -16.79 5.70 28.81
N ALA A 688 -16.25 6.91 28.68
CA ALA A 688 -17.00 8.12 28.96
C ALA A 688 -18.12 8.29 27.93
N VAL A 689 -19.37 8.34 28.38
CA VAL A 689 -20.50 8.73 27.55
C VAL A 689 -20.31 10.21 27.19
N PRO A 690 -20.12 10.56 25.91
CA PRO A 690 -20.00 11.96 25.55
C PRO A 690 -21.35 12.63 25.79
N VAL A 691 -21.39 13.58 26.73
CA VAL A 691 -22.49 14.54 26.81
C VAL A 691 -22.32 15.47 25.62
N LYS A 692 -22.75 15.06 24.42
CA LYS A 692 -22.87 16.03 23.32
C LYS A 692 -23.95 17.04 23.71
N PRO A 693 -23.66 18.36 23.71
CA PRO A 693 -24.75 19.33 23.72
C PRO A 693 -25.59 19.05 22.46
N ARG A 694 -26.92 19.07 22.62
CA ARG A 694 -27.84 19.04 21.49
C ARG A 694 -27.30 19.98 20.42
N VAL A 695 -26.96 19.44 19.25
CA VAL A 695 -26.81 20.28 18.06
C VAL A 695 -28.19 20.89 17.88
N GLY A 696 -28.38 22.11 18.38
CA GLY A 696 -29.45 22.96 17.95
C GLY A 696 -29.20 23.18 16.46
N LEU A 697 -29.95 22.48 15.62
CA LEU A 697 -30.19 22.94 14.27
C LEU A 697 -30.67 24.39 14.43
N ALA A 698 -29.93 25.33 13.84
CA ALA A 698 -30.37 26.70 13.76
C ALA A 698 -31.76 26.69 13.10
N GLU A 699 -32.79 26.96 13.90
CA GLU A 699 -34.08 27.38 13.40
C GLU A 699 -33.89 28.73 12.71
N ASP A 700 -34.62 28.91 11.60
CA ASP A 700 -34.85 30.14 10.86
C ASP A 700 -33.72 30.70 9.97
N ILE A 701 -33.67 30.21 8.73
CA ILE A 701 -33.49 31.09 7.57
C ILE A 701 -34.66 30.83 6.61
N ASN A 702 -35.66 31.71 6.68
CA ASN A 702 -36.78 31.77 5.75
C ASN A 702 -36.29 32.00 4.30
N PHE A 703 -36.98 31.32 3.38
CA PHE A 703 -36.83 31.38 1.91
C PHE A 703 -36.85 32.79 1.31
#